data_AF-A0A2E7VGM0-F1
#
_entry.id   AF-A0A2E7VGM0-F1
#
_cell.length_a   1.000
_cell.length_b   1.000
_cell.length_c   1.000
_cell.angle_alpha   90.00
_cell.angle_beta   90.00
_cell.angle_gamma   90.00
#
_symmetry.space_group_name_H-M   'P 1'
#
loop_
_entity.id
_entity.type
_entity.pdbx_description
1 polymer ?
#
loop_
_entity_poly.entity_id
_entity_poly.type
_entity_poly.pdbx_seq_one_letter_code
_entity_poly.pdbx_strand_id
1 'polypeptide(L)'
;MTRFTNRCLQQNCLAWILFSMFKPLLLCLTFAFSLTAGAADWPQFRFGPNRGAVSPETLPAQLHLQWEREFAVPDPAFPGEIRLRYDATYEPVVMGGAIFVPSMVTDAVTALDAASGALRWRFFTGGPVRFAPLAHDGKVYFGSDDGYLYCVDAADGKLRWKYYGMPGGRTDRNLLGNRRLIPMWPVRGGPALHEGVIYFAAGLWPEEGIFIHAVDAKTGRSIWTNSDSDQIAKANLDHGVEQVMGLSPQGYLAVVDGRLVAPCGTQLPAVFDLKTGKLGPYTMGWGGRTGLPKGTWFVAGSGQFLSHSGDLYDMQRPNDEKFANSGGRPDFKSKLYPAGLTRIQIEPTNQKTIGDFRRPVLSADTMYYTDNGIIAEDITQMKLEPRAKDPRRKNDKYPDKWRASFPPRWRLSTDLRARIQAGDRLYATGSGKVAAIDLKASDGQPKISWEAKVVGDPVSALAANGRLFVVTREGRLYAFGAKEIAKPVAYAKPTAPVKGATQQAAAITKATQATGGYCLVLGLKDGALAEALAGQFTVIAIDPDAAKVNALRRRLHGLGIYGSSISAHVGDPLTHSFPPFLADLVVTETPECFNAKAETVSFQNVFHALRPYGGTACLSVPKADRAAWKKAAAATKTARTSEDGKWLLLSRVGALPEAADWSHAGGNAGNTGSSNDRFLRGPLGLLWYDGSIRWNRQPGRTEVRVAGGRIFVRADRMLAIDVFTGRRLWDRPLPRAAGSGAVGEFVAVEDTVYVAAGRACLALDAATGEQHASFPMPDNIAGSLVHLRLWQDHLVGHLGKTVVCLDRKTGKLQWSFTATRPQLSLAVGGGRAYVAELVDARRGEKIEKSNVKTYAFEIATGKEVWQAVGGTPARYSEPHDLLLTSAAIYNRKNGAIHREFSVKDPKKQSWNYQSGGYIAGDNLLVGGSDNFVTYDLASGDKLVDRLKWSRRGCTPLRTSPYIATTRYRGNAAYIDLDTQKFQPLWNLRGACSNNIFPANGILNVPNLSGGCTCNYTPTSMALVPRGALQPKQ
;
A
#
# COMPACT_ATOMS: atom_id res chain seq x y z
N MET A 1 57.03 45.02 -22.67
CA MET A 1 56.52 46.36 -23.06
C MET A 1 55.81 46.93 -21.83
N THR A 2 56.32 47.93 -21.08
CA THR A 2 56.34 49.39 -21.37
C THR A 2 54.92 49.99 -21.46
N ARG A 3 54.44 50.96 -20.65
CA ARG A 3 54.95 51.85 -19.55
C ARG A 3 53.75 52.14 -18.57
N PHE A 4 53.78 52.78 -17.38
CA PHE A 4 54.79 53.38 -16.46
C PHE A 4 54.18 53.71 -15.04
N THR A 5 55.01 53.67 -13.97
CA THR A 5 55.21 54.64 -12.82
C THR A 5 54.05 55.44 -12.15
N ASN A 6 54.09 55.93 -10.88
CA ASN A 6 55.13 56.05 -9.83
C ASN A 6 54.58 56.45 -8.41
N ARG A 7 55.23 55.97 -7.31
CA ARG A 7 55.54 56.64 -5.98
C ARG A 7 54.40 57.22 -5.09
N CYS A 8 54.52 57.53 -3.79
CA CYS A 8 55.58 57.62 -2.73
C CYS A 8 55.08 56.94 -1.40
N LEU A 9 55.87 56.38 -0.46
CA LEU A 9 56.80 56.95 0.58
C LEU A 9 56.10 57.89 1.60
N GLN A 10 56.28 57.88 2.94
CA GLN A 10 57.19 57.21 3.93
C GLN A 10 56.42 56.93 5.27
N GLN A 11 56.67 55.84 6.03
CA GLN A 11 57.63 55.66 7.17
C GLN A 11 57.66 56.73 8.30
N ASN A 12 57.45 56.29 9.56
CA ASN A 12 58.38 56.49 10.70
C ASN A 12 57.96 55.71 11.97
N CYS A 13 58.88 55.46 12.90
CA CYS A 13 58.67 54.69 14.14
C CYS A 13 59.38 55.30 15.37
N LEU A 14 58.68 55.36 16.52
CA LEU A 14 59.15 55.48 17.92
C LEU A 14 57.91 55.31 18.84
N ALA A 15 57.83 54.71 20.05
CA ALA A 15 58.69 53.87 20.92
C ALA A 15 59.02 54.48 22.31
N TRP A 16 59.01 53.62 23.36
CA TRP A 16 59.25 53.89 24.81
C TRP A 16 58.21 54.77 25.54
N ILE A 17 57.94 54.66 26.87
CA ILE A 17 57.85 53.49 27.79
C ILE A 17 57.06 53.90 29.09
N LEU A 18 56.67 52.93 29.93
CA LEU A 18 56.24 53.05 31.35
C LEU A 18 54.80 53.48 31.76
N PHE A 19 54.45 53.07 33.00
CA PHE A 19 53.17 53.12 33.71
C PHE A 19 52.77 54.50 34.24
N SER A 20 51.45 54.78 34.36
CA SER A 20 50.80 55.00 35.67
C SER A 20 49.26 54.96 35.61
N MET A 21 48.63 54.90 36.79
CA MET A 21 47.20 54.71 37.05
C MET A 21 46.29 55.87 36.60
N PHE A 22 45.13 55.57 36.00
CA PHE A 22 43.86 56.27 36.29
C PHE A 22 42.64 55.38 35.96
N LYS A 23 41.61 55.39 36.80
CA LYS A 23 40.33 54.68 36.56
C LYS A 23 39.32 55.62 35.86
N PRO A 24 38.66 55.22 34.77
CA PRO A 24 37.49 55.94 34.28
C PRO A 24 36.21 55.52 35.05
N LEU A 25 35.36 56.49 35.36
CA LEU A 25 33.97 56.25 35.75
C LEU A 25 33.15 56.06 34.47
N LEU A 26 32.49 54.91 34.27
CA LEU A 26 31.55 54.72 33.17
C LEU A 26 30.11 54.98 33.65
N LEU A 27 29.43 55.94 33.02
CA LEU A 27 27.97 56.07 33.12
C LEU A 27 27.31 54.99 32.24
N CYS A 28 26.61 54.05 32.86
CA CYS A 28 25.79 53.07 32.13
C CYS A 28 24.47 53.70 31.68
N LEU A 29 24.43 54.21 30.44
CA LEU A 29 23.18 54.53 29.74
C LEU A 29 22.49 53.23 29.30
N THR A 30 21.64 52.67 30.16
CA THR A 30 20.82 51.50 29.84
C THR A 30 19.70 51.86 28.86
N PHE A 31 19.97 51.74 27.56
CA PHE A 31 18.92 51.72 26.54
C PHE A 31 18.05 50.48 26.73
N ALA A 32 16.89 50.66 27.34
CA ALA A 32 15.89 49.62 27.48
C ALA A 32 15.24 49.31 26.12
N PHE A 33 15.86 48.40 25.36
CA PHE A 33 15.20 47.80 24.21
C PHE A 33 13.94 47.06 24.67
N SER A 34 12.78 47.68 24.47
CA SER A 34 11.49 47.00 24.56
C SER A 34 11.45 45.92 23.49
N LEU A 35 11.81 44.69 23.86
CA LEU A 35 11.61 43.51 23.03
C LEU A 35 10.11 43.28 22.83
N THR A 36 9.55 43.94 21.82
CA THR A 36 8.30 43.53 21.19
C THR A 36 8.48 42.09 20.72
N ALA A 37 7.92 41.13 21.45
CA ALA A 37 8.04 39.71 21.13
C ALA A 37 7.43 39.45 19.75
N GLY A 38 8.29 39.31 18.74
CA GLY A 38 7.88 38.95 17.39
C GLY A 38 7.31 37.54 17.41
N ALA A 39 5.98 37.45 17.27
CA ALA A 39 5.24 36.20 17.45
C ALA A 39 5.72 35.13 16.46
N ALA A 40 6.27 34.04 16.99
CA ALA A 40 7.12 33.12 16.27
C ALA A 40 6.35 32.32 15.20
N ASP A 41 7.11 31.83 14.22
CA ASP A 41 6.61 30.95 13.15
C ASP A 41 6.72 29.47 13.54
N TRP A 42 5.99 28.60 12.83
CA TRP A 42 6.06 27.14 12.98
C TRP A 42 6.50 26.52 11.64
N PRO A 43 7.81 26.53 11.33
CA PRO A 43 8.30 26.39 9.96
C PRO A 43 8.26 24.95 9.41
N GLN A 44 8.21 23.92 10.26
CA GLN A 44 8.23 22.51 9.83
C GLN A 44 7.25 21.66 10.66
N PHE A 45 6.96 20.43 10.19
CA PHE A 45 6.27 19.43 11.01
C PHE A 45 6.97 19.28 12.37
N ARG A 46 6.20 19.45 13.45
CA ARG A 46 6.70 19.49 14.84
C ARG A 46 7.84 20.49 15.08
N PHE A 47 7.63 21.71 14.57
CA PHE A 47 8.48 22.90 14.69
C PHE A 47 9.82 22.81 13.96
N GLY A 48 10.73 21.95 14.40
CA GLY A 48 12.10 21.83 13.89
C GLY A 48 12.40 20.52 13.13
N PRO A 49 13.58 20.39 12.52
CA PRO A 49 13.99 19.17 11.81
C PRO A 49 14.16 17.96 12.73
N ASN A 50 14.32 18.17 14.05
CA ASN A 50 14.34 17.12 15.07
C ASN A 50 12.94 16.62 15.47
N ARG A 51 11.87 17.27 15.00
CA ARG A 51 10.45 16.94 15.28
C ARG A 51 10.05 17.00 16.77
N GLY A 52 10.76 17.78 17.59
CA GLY A 52 10.53 17.87 19.04
C GLY A 52 9.20 18.51 19.46
N ALA A 53 8.62 19.37 18.61
CA ALA A 53 7.39 20.15 18.86
C ALA A 53 7.44 21.06 20.10
N VAL A 54 8.56 21.76 20.26
CA VAL A 54 8.71 22.85 21.23
C VAL A 54 8.91 24.14 20.45
N SER A 55 8.02 25.11 20.65
CA SER A 55 8.10 26.47 20.10
C SER A 55 8.49 27.47 21.20
N PRO A 56 9.30 28.50 20.90
CA PRO A 56 9.55 29.61 21.82
C PRO A 56 8.34 30.55 21.96
N GLU A 57 7.28 30.36 21.18
CA GLU A 57 6.05 31.17 21.23
C GLU A 57 5.35 31.07 22.59
N THR A 58 5.33 32.15 23.37
CA THR A 58 4.46 32.26 24.55
C THR A 58 3.09 32.77 24.13
N LEU A 59 2.07 31.93 24.25
CA LEU A 59 0.69 32.29 23.90
C LEU A 59 -0.06 32.96 25.07
N PRO A 60 -1.09 33.78 24.77
CA PRO A 60 -1.92 34.45 25.76
C PRO A 60 -2.48 33.54 26.87
N ALA A 61 -2.70 34.14 28.05
CA ALA A 61 -3.24 33.45 29.24
C ALA A 61 -4.60 32.79 28.96
N GLN A 62 -5.50 33.52 28.29
CA GLN A 62 -6.81 33.05 27.80
C GLN A 62 -6.82 33.04 26.27
N LEU A 63 -7.50 32.05 25.69
CA LEU A 63 -7.56 31.84 24.25
C LEU A 63 -9.02 31.64 23.80
N HIS A 64 -9.49 32.50 22.89
CA HIS A 64 -10.86 32.49 22.37
C HIS A 64 -10.84 32.05 20.91
N LEU A 65 -11.87 31.31 20.46
CA LEU A 65 -11.96 30.84 19.08
C LEU A 65 -12.06 32.03 18.11
N GLN A 66 -11.11 32.14 17.17
CA GLN A 66 -11.08 33.19 16.16
C GLN A 66 -11.82 32.75 14.89
N TRP A 67 -11.51 31.54 14.42
CA TRP A 67 -12.11 30.95 13.23
C TRP A 67 -11.98 29.42 13.22
N GLU A 68 -12.88 28.76 12.50
CA GLU A 68 -12.75 27.34 12.13
C GLU A 68 -12.88 27.16 10.61
N ARG A 69 -12.22 26.12 10.07
CA ARG A 69 -12.34 25.70 8.67
C ARG A 69 -12.49 24.19 8.59
N GLU A 70 -13.48 23.74 7.83
CA GLU A 70 -13.64 22.34 7.47
C GLU A 70 -13.02 22.07 6.09
N PHE A 71 -12.28 20.97 5.99
CA PHE A 71 -11.75 20.40 4.75
C PHE A 71 -12.48 19.08 4.41
N ALA A 72 -12.11 18.43 3.31
CA ALA A 72 -12.53 17.06 3.08
C ALA A 72 -12.00 16.13 4.18
N VAL A 73 -12.72 15.05 4.50
CA VAL A 73 -12.25 14.04 5.47
C VAL A 73 -10.99 13.37 4.88
N PRO A 74 -9.88 13.26 5.63
CA PRO A 74 -8.67 12.57 5.20
C PRO A 74 -8.92 11.16 4.64
N ASP A 75 -8.29 10.86 3.49
CA ASP A 75 -8.29 9.55 2.84
C ASP A 75 -6.86 8.96 2.85
N PRO A 76 -6.48 8.21 3.90
CA PRO A 76 -5.10 7.75 4.09
C PRO A 76 -4.74 6.65 3.08
N ALA A 77 -3.47 6.57 2.65
CA ALA A 77 -3.03 5.50 1.75
C ALA A 77 -3.14 4.10 2.39
N PHE A 78 -2.97 3.99 3.71
CA PHE A 78 -2.96 2.72 4.45
C PHE A 78 -3.96 2.73 5.62
N PRO A 79 -5.27 2.88 5.36
CA PRO A 79 -6.26 3.15 6.39
C PRO A 79 -6.27 2.02 7.43
N GLY A 80 -6.07 2.42 8.69
CA GLY A 80 -6.02 1.50 9.83
C GLY A 80 -4.72 0.69 9.99
N GLU A 81 -3.64 0.88 9.21
CA GLU A 81 -2.30 0.45 9.67
C GLU A 81 -1.71 1.60 10.48
N ILE A 82 -1.60 1.42 11.79
CA ILE A 82 -1.18 2.48 12.71
C ILE A 82 0.25 2.97 12.44
N ARG A 83 1.10 2.09 11.90
CA ARG A 83 2.50 2.36 11.52
C ARG A 83 2.64 3.12 10.21
N LEU A 84 1.55 3.39 9.49
CA LEU A 84 1.51 4.11 8.22
C LEU A 84 0.49 5.28 8.24
N ARG A 85 0.21 5.85 9.42
CA ARG A 85 -0.74 6.97 9.62
C ARG A 85 -0.15 8.37 9.34
N TYR A 86 0.82 8.51 8.44
CA TYR A 86 1.44 9.81 8.13
C TYR A 86 0.48 10.82 7.51
N ASP A 87 -0.53 10.34 6.78
CA ASP A 87 -1.58 11.10 6.10
C ASP A 87 -2.96 10.93 6.76
N ALA A 88 -3.01 10.57 8.05
CA ALA A 88 -4.26 10.33 8.79
C ALA A 88 -4.89 11.58 9.43
N THR A 89 -4.40 12.78 9.08
CA THR A 89 -4.92 14.11 9.39
C THR A 89 -4.17 15.15 8.55
N TYR A 90 -4.60 16.42 8.58
CA TYR A 90 -3.83 17.52 8.01
C TYR A 90 -2.76 17.98 9.00
N GLU A 91 -1.51 18.09 8.57
CA GLU A 91 -0.39 18.57 9.38
C GLU A 91 0.14 19.86 8.72
N PRO A 92 -0.34 21.06 9.11
CA PRO A 92 0.06 22.32 8.48
C PRO A 92 1.38 22.88 9.03
N VAL A 93 1.85 23.99 8.46
CA VAL A 93 2.94 24.84 8.98
C VAL A 93 2.56 26.32 8.90
N VAL A 94 3.22 27.17 9.69
CA VAL A 94 2.89 28.60 9.81
C VAL A 94 4.15 29.43 9.57
N MET A 95 4.09 30.45 8.71
CA MET A 95 5.17 31.42 8.52
C MET A 95 4.62 32.78 8.09
N GLY A 96 5.11 33.88 8.69
CA GLY A 96 4.82 35.25 8.23
C GLY A 96 3.33 35.62 8.21
N GLY A 97 2.56 35.15 9.19
CA GLY A 97 1.11 35.38 9.24
C GLY A 97 0.29 34.55 8.24
N ALA A 98 0.88 33.54 7.59
CA ALA A 98 0.19 32.58 6.75
C ALA A 98 0.27 31.16 7.34
N ILE A 99 -0.79 30.38 7.20
CA ILE A 99 -0.82 28.94 7.51
C ILE A 99 -0.97 28.13 6.22
N PHE A 100 -0.06 27.19 5.99
CA PHE A 100 0.04 26.37 4.79
C PHE A 100 -0.44 24.95 5.10
N VAL A 101 -1.57 24.59 4.49
CA VAL A 101 -2.26 23.31 4.73
C VAL A 101 -2.04 22.40 3.52
N PRO A 102 -1.41 21.21 3.68
CA PRO A 102 -1.29 20.22 2.60
C PRO A 102 -2.65 19.56 2.32
N SER A 103 -2.75 18.71 1.30
CA SER A 103 -3.95 17.94 1.03
C SER A 103 -3.66 16.63 0.32
N MET A 104 -3.93 15.53 1.02
CA MET A 104 -3.91 14.17 0.48
C MET A 104 -5.14 13.82 -0.36
N VAL A 105 -6.24 14.59 -0.20
CA VAL A 105 -7.52 14.35 -0.88
C VAL A 105 -7.67 15.18 -2.16
N THR A 106 -7.12 16.41 -2.18
CA THR A 106 -7.36 17.39 -3.26
C THR A 106 -6.09 17.87 -3.96
N ASP A 107 -5.00 17.08 -3.90
CA ASP A 107 -3.71 17.28 -4.58
C ASP A 107 -3.22 18.74 -4.56
N ALA A 108 -3.08 19.33 -3.36
CA ALA A 108 -2.84 20.75 -3.23
C ALA A 108 -2.13 21.15 -1.92
N VAL A 109 -1.51 22.34 -1.96
CA VAL A 109 -1.21 23.14 -0.76
C VAL A 109 -2.06 24.40 -0.81
N THR A 110 -2.77 24.68 0.29
CA THR A 110 -3.60 25.87 0.46
C THR A 110 -2.95 26.79 1.47
N ALA A 111 -2.67 28.03 1.09
CA ALA A 111 -2.27 29.08 2.02
C ALA A 111 -3.51 29.85 2.50
N LEU A 112 -3.64 29.96 3.82
CA LEU A 112 -4.65 30.80 4.47
C LEU A 112 -3.97 31.92 5.24
N ASP A 113 -4.69 33.01 5.44
CA ASP A 113 -4.34 34.03 6.41
C ASP A 113 -4.48 33.47 7.85
N ALA A 114 -3.42 33.58 8.66
CA ALA A 114 -3.40 33.03 10.01
C ALA A 114 -4.37 33.77 10.97
N ALA A 115 -4.66 35.05 10.70
CA ALA A 115 -5.49 35.87 11.56
C ALA A 115 -6.99 35.62 11.37
N SER A 116 -7.43 35.45 10.12
CA SER A 116 -8.84 35.37 9.71
C SER A 116 -9.28 34.02 9.16
N GLY A 117 -8.34 33.15 8.74
CA GLY A 117 -8.62 31.89 8.06
C GLY A 117 -9.00 32.04 6.59
N ALA A 118 -8.96 33.27 6.04
CA ALA A 118 -9.28 33.57 4.65
C ALA A 118 -8.28 32.92 3.67
N LEU A 119 -8.72 32.57 2.47
CA LEU A 119 -7.86 31.99 1.43
C LEU A 119 -6.91 33.06 0.86
N ARG A 120 -5.60 32.83 0.93
CA ARG A 120 -4.58 33.64 0.23
C ARG A 120 -4.31 33.08 -1.17
N TRP A 121 -3.89 31.82 -1.26
CA TRP A 121 -3.64 31.14 -2.54
C TRP A 121 -3.78 29.61 -2.43
N ARG A 122 -3.82 28.93 -3.57
CA ARG A 122 -3.75 27.46 -3.67
C ARG A 122 -2.91 27.02 -4.85
N PHE A 123 -1.95 26.13 -4.59
CA PHE A 123 -1.14 25.44 -5.59
C PHE A 123 -1.63 24.00 -5.73
N PHE A 124 -1.72 23.47 -6.96
CA PHE A 124 -2.17 22.10 -7.24
C PHE A 124 -1.07 21.24 -7.87
N THR A 125 -0.94 20.02 -7.39
CA THR A 125 0.00 18.98 -7.85
C THR A 125 -0.70 17.95 -8.75
N GLY A 126 0.06 17.05 -9.37
CA GLY A 126 -0.49 15.87 -10.07
C GLY A 126 -1.07 14.83 -9.12
N GLY A 127 -0.57 14.75 -7.88
CA GLY A 127 -1.02 13.77 -6.90
C GLY A 127 -1.04 14.29 -5.46
N PRO A 128 -1.50 13.46 -4.51
CA PRO A 128 -1.65 13.80 -3.09
C PRO A 128 -0.42 14.45 -2.45
N VAL A 129 -0.63 15.56 -1.73
CA VAL A 129 0.38 16.16 -0.84
C VAL A 129 0.14 15.59 0.57
N ARG A 130 0.88 14.53 0.92
CA ARG A 130 0.61 13.69 2.10
C ARG A 130 1.30 14.12 3.39
N PHE A 131 2.31 14.97 3.29
CA PHE A 131 3.12 15.42 4.41
C PHE A 131 2.98 16.93 4.60
N ALA A 132 3.24 17.39 5.83
CA ALA A 132 3.38 18.82 6.09
C ALA A 132 4.37 19.48 5.13
N PRO A 133 4.07 20.70 4.63
CA PRO A 133 5.06 21.54 3.98
C PRO A 133 6.17 21.95 4.95
N LEU A 134 7.21 22.57 4.41
CA LEU A 134 8.21 23.34 5.14
C LEU A 134 8.10 24.79 4.68
N ALA A 135 8.20 25.74 5.59
CA ALA A 135 8.16 27.17 5.29
C ALA A 135 9.44 27.83 5.83
N HIS A 136 10.21 28.48 4.95
CA HIS A 136 11.47 29.14 5.31
C HIS A 136 11.86 30.17 4.25
N ASP A 137 12.45 31.30 4.66
CA ASP A 137 12.99 32.33 3.75
C ASP A 137 11.99 32.77 2.65
N GLY A 138 10.75 33.06 3.05
CA GLY A 138 9.68 33.47 2.12
C GLY A 138 9.23 32.41 1.11
N LYS A 139 9.64 31.14 1.29
CA LYS A 139 9.35 30.02 0.38
C LYS A 139 8.66 28.88 1.13
N VAL A 140 7.88 28.09 0.41
CA VAL A 140 7.18 26.90 0.92
C VAL A 140 7.56 25.68 0.07
N TYR A 141 7.95 24.59 0.73
CA TYR A 141 8.46 23.37 0.11
C TYR A 141 7.61 22.17 0.50
N PHE A 142 7.31 21.26 -0.42
CA PHE A 142 6.47 20.09 -0.14
C PHE A 142 6.71 18.96 -1.15
N GLY A 143 6.61 17.71 -0.69
CA GLY A 143 6.65 16.52 -1.53
C GLY A 143 5.24 16.08 -1.93
N SER A 144 5.09 15.58 -3.16
CA SER A 144 3.83 15.02 -3.67
C SER A 144 3.99 13.56 -4.14
N ASP A 145 2.87 12.84 -4.10
CA ASP A 145 2.69 11.55 -4.78
C ASP A 145 2.94 11.63 -6.31
N ASP A 146 2.96 12.81 -6.94
CA ASP A 146 3.42 12.97 -8.33
C ASP A 146 4.95 12.88 -8.53
N GLY A 147 5.68 12.55 -7.47
CA GLY A 147 7.13 12.30 -7.49
C GLY A 147 7.99 13.56 -7.43
N TYR A 148 7.40 14.77 -7.35
CA TYR A 148 8.17 16.01 -7.21
C TYR A 148 8.28 16.50 -5.76
N LEU A 149 9.46 17.02 -5.41
CA LEU A 149 9.63 18.04 -4.38
C LEU A 149 9.43 19.41 -5.04
N TYR A 150 8.46 20.16 -4.56
CA TYR A 150 8.15 21.52 -5.02
C TYR A 150 8.77 22.59 -4.12
N CYS A 151 9.08 23.74 -4.71
CA CYS A 151 9.30 25.02 -4.03
C CYS A 151 8.39 26.10 -4.65
N VAL A 152 7.56 26.73 -3.83
CA VAL A 152 6.69 27.85 -4.22
C VAL A 152 6.96 29.08 -3.35
N ASP A 153 6.55 30.24 -3.84
CA ASP A 153 6.55 31.48 -3.07
C ASP A 153 5.53 31.44 -1.93
N ALA A 154 5.88 31.95 -0.74
CA ALA A 154 4.97 31.97 0.40
C ALA A 154 3.85 33.03 0.28
N ALA A 155 4.09 34.13 -0.44
CA ALA A 155 3.14 35.23 -0.56
C ALA A 155 2.06 34.98 -1.62
N ASP A 156 2.42 34.43 -2.78
CA ASP A 156 1.50 34.24 -3.91
C ASP A 156 1.41 32.81 -4.49
N GLY A 157 2.22 31.86 -3.99
CA GLY A 157 2.19 30.47 -4.42
C GLY A 157 2.77 30.20 -5.81
N LYS A 158 3.46 31.15 -6.44
CA LYS A 158 4.15 30.92 -7.72
C LYS A 158 5.25 29.87 -7.58
N LEU A 159 5.34 28.96 -8.54
CA LEU A 159 6.42 27.99 -8.63
C LEU A 159 7.77 28.69 -8.74
N ARG A 160 8.73 28.33 -7.89
CA ARG A 160 10.13 28.81 -7.95
C ARG A 160 11.03 27.75 -8.57
N TRP A 161 10.92 26.50 -8.12
CA TRP A 161 11.54 25.33 -8.73
C TRP A 161 10.79 24.04 -8.36
N LYS A 162 11.05 22.94 -9.07
CA LYS A 162 10.67 21.59 -8.65
C LYS A 162 11.79 20.60 -8.98
N TYR A 163 11.99 19.61 -8.13
CA TYR A 163 12.97 18.53 -8.29
C TYR A 163 12.23 17.20 -8.41
N TYR A 164 12.59 16.33 -9.37
CA TYR A 164 11.94 15.04 -9.55
C TYR A 164 12.69 13.92 -8.81
N GLY A 165 11.96 13.09 -8.06
CA GLY A 165 12.53 12.02 -7.25
C GLY A 165 13.10 10.82 -8.02
N MET A 166 12.94 10.77 -9.36
CA MET A 166 13.58 9.77 -10.21
C MET A 166 14.97 10.25 -10.67
N PRO A 167 16.06 9.51 -10.37
CA PRO A 167 17.37 9.78 -10.96
C PRO A 167 17.39 9.62 -12.49
N GLY A 168 18.29 10.34 -13.15
CA GLY A 168 18.49 10.22 -14.60
C GLY A 168 18.84 8.79 -15.06
N GLY A 169 18.45 8.45 -16.29
CA GLY A 169 18.72 7.14 -16.89
C GLY A 169 17.69 6.04 -16.55
N ARG A 170 16.64 6.33 -15.77
CA ARG A 170 15.49 5.43 -15.60
C ARG A 170 14.33 5.82 -16.51
N THR A 171 13.55 4.83 -16.95
CA THR A 171 12.33 5.04 -17.74
C THR A 171 11.15 5.26 -16.80
N ASP A 172 10.49 6.39 -16.94
CA ASP A 172 9.32 6.73 -16.14
C ASP A 172 8.04 6.06 -16.68
N ARG A 173 7.08 5.80 -15.79
CA ARG A 173 5.74 5.29 -16.11
C ARG A 173 4.76 5.57 -14.97
N ASN A 174 3.50 5.82 -15.33
CA ASN A 174 2.44 5.93 -14.33
C ASN A 174 1.81 4.57 -13.99
N LEU A 175 1.20 4.49 -12.81
CA LEU A 175 0.50 3.33 -12.27
C LEU A 175 -0.70 3.79 -11.41
N LEU A 176 -1.60 2.88 -11.03
CA LEU A 176 -2.62 3.16 -10.00
C LEU A 176 -2.08 2.87 -8.59
N GLY A 177 -1.65 3.91 -7.88
CA GLY A 177 -1.20 3.83 -6.49
C GLY A 177 -2.24 4.40 -5.52
N ASN A 178 -2.94 3.53 -4.78
CA ASN A 178 -4.04 3.87 -3.87
C ASN A 178 -5.14 4.71 -4.55
N ARG A 179 -5.65 4.22 -5.69
CA ARG A 179 -6.68 4.89 -6.54
C ARG A 179 -6.24 6.23 -7.17
N ARG A 180 -4.94 6.52 -7.23
CA ARG A 180 -4.38 7.73 -7.88
C ARG A 180 -3.52 7.32 -9.07
N LEU A 181 -3.61 8.03 -10.20
CA LEU A 181 -2.63 7.93 -11.27
C LEU A 181 -1.36 8.69 -10.82
N ILE A 182 -0.27 7.96 -10.60
CA ILE A 182 1.00 8.49 -10.07
C ILE A 182 2.18 7.77 -10.72
N PRO A 183 3.38 8.38 -10.78
CA PRO A 183 4.59 7.71 -11.26
C PRO A 183 5.08 6.63 -10.29
N MET A 184 6.08 5.86 -10.72
CA MET A 184 6.70 4.79 -9.92
C MET A 184 7.36 5.27 -8.61
N TRP A 185 7.78 6.53 -8.54
CA TRP A 185 8.57 7.07 -7.42
C TRP A 185 7.88 8.27 -6.73
N PRO A 186 6.71 8.07 -6.08
CA PRO A 186 6.06 9.12 -5.29
C PRO A 186 6.95 9.56 -4.12
N VAL A 187 6.85 10.83 -3.72
CA VAL A 187 7.58 11.33 -2.52
C VAL A 187 6.88 10.83 -1.26
N ARG A 188 7.44 9.78 -0.66
CA ARG A 188 6.91 9.10 0.54
C ARG A 188 7.76 9.30 1.80
N GLY A 189 8.96 9.88 1.68
CA GLY A 189 9.65 10.53 2.79
C GLY A 189 9.26 12.00 2.89
N GLY A 190 8.48 12.35 3.92
CA GLY A 190 8.11 13.74 4.21
C GLY A 190 9.34 14.61 4.50
N PRO A 191 9.47 15.78 3.85
CA PRO A 191 10.73 16.50 3.77
C PRO A 191 11.18 17.08 5.11
N ALA A 192 12.49 17.29 5.28
CA ALA A 192 13.10 17.98 6.42
C ALA A 192 14.11 19.02 5.93
N LEU A 193 14.10 20.23 6.50
CA LEU A 193 15.05 21.30 6.18
C LEU A 193 16.04 21.49 7.34
N HIS A 194 17.34 21.42 7.05
CA HIS A 194 18.41 21.68 8.01
C HIS A 194 19.60 22.31 7.29
N GLU A 195 20.14 23.41 7.85
CA GLU A 195 21.31 24.14 7.31
C GLU A 195 21.21 24.47 5.80
N GLY A 196 20.01 24.89 5.34
CA GLY A 196 19.75 25.22 3.94
C GLY A 196 19.52 24.01 3.01
N VAL A 197 19.64 22.78 3.50
CA VAL A 197 19.46 21.55 2.73
C VAL A 197 18.11 20.89 3.05
N ILE A 198 17.37 20.51 2.01
CA ILE A 198 16.14 19.73 2.11
C ILE A 198 16.44 18.26 1.84
N TYR A 199 16.06 17.41 2.79
CA TYR A 199 16.16 15.96 2.71
C TYR A 199 14.77 15.35 2.53
N PHE A 200 14.60 14.46 1.55
CA PHE A 200 13.34 13.74 1.30
C PHE A 200 13.62 12.36 0.69
N ALA A 201 12.57 11.53 0.55
CA ALA A 201 12.70 10.21 -0.09
C ALA A 201 11.59 9.94 -1.10
N ALA A 202 11.96 9.29 -2.20
CA ALA A 202 11.08 8.90 -3.31
C ALA A 202 11.15 7.39 -3.57
N GLY A 203 10.04 6.81 -4.02
CA GLY A 203 9.91 5.38 -4.23
C GLY A 203 9.37 4.62 -3.02
N LEU A 204 8.79 3.45 -3.31
CA LEU A 204 8.12 2.58 -2.33
C LEU A 204 8.41 1.09 -2.54
N TRP A 205 8.80 0.70 -3.76
CA TRP A 205 8.96 -0.68 -4.22
C TRP A 205 10.43 -0.91 -4.61
N PRO A 206 11.21 -1.67 -3.80
CA PRO A 206 12.63 -1.89 -4.06
C PRO A 206 12.97 -2.45 -5.44
N GLU A 207 12.09 -3.27 -6.02
CA GLU A 207 12.24 -3.86 -7.35
C GLU A 207 12.23 -2.82 -8.48
N GLU A 208 11.76 -1.61 -8.18
CA GLU A 208 11.66 -0.48 -9.10
C GLU A 208 12.59 0.69 -8.66
N GLY A 209 13.15 0.65 -7.45
CA GLY A 209 14.13 1.60 -6.89
C GLY A 209 13.60 2.46 -5.74
N ILE A 210 14.51 2.82 -4.82
CA ILE A 210 14.26 3.64 -3.64
C ILE A 210 15.37 4.70 -3.54
N PHE A 211 14.99 5.97 -3.39
CA PHE A 211 15.93 7.08 -3.43
C PHE A 211 15.78 7.98 -2.20
N ILE A 212 16.91 8.38 -1.62
CA ILE A 212 16.99 9.44 -0.61
C ILE A 212 17.79 10.57 -1.22
N HIS A 213 17.30 11.81 -1.14
CA HIS A 213 17.96 12.96 -1.76
C HIS A 213 18.30 14.02 -0.72
N ALA A 214 19.38 14.76 -0.99
CA ALA A 214 19.64 16.08 -0.44
C ALA A 214 19.63 17.11 -1.57
N VAL A 215 18.87 18.18 -1.38
CA VAL A 215 18.65 19.24 -2.36
C VAL A 215 18.86 20.60 -1.70
N ASP A 216 19.60 21.50 -2.35
CA ASP A 216 19.77 22.89 -1.89
C ASP A 216 18.42 23.63 -1.94
N ALA A 217 17.97 24.17 -0.80
CA ALA A 217 16.68 24.84 -0.68
C ALA A 217 16.56 26.09 -1.58
N LYS A 218 17.69 26.79 -1.82
CA LYS A 218 17.68 28.04 -2.58
C LYS A 218 17.50 27.82 -4.08
N THR A 219 18.17 26.82 -4.65
CA THR A 219 18.28 26.59 -6.10
C THR A 219 17.58 25.35 -6.62
N GLY A 220 17.17 24.42 -5.74
CA GLY A 220 16.58 23.14 -6.15
C GLY A 220 17.58 22.17 -6.78
N ARG A 221 18.89 22.41 -6.63
CA ARG A 221 19.94 21.54 -7.18
C ARG A 221 20.23 20.37 -6.25
N SER A 222 20.51 19.19 -6.84
CA SER A 222 20.96 18.03 -6.08
C SER A 222 22.31 18.30 -5.41
N ILE A 223 22.43 17.94 -4.14
CA ILE A 223 23.70 17.89 -3.40
C ILE A 223 24.22 16.45 -3.41
N TRP A 224 23.35 15.50 -3.03
CA TRP A 224 23.60 14.06 -3.17
C TRP A 224 22.30 13.30 -3.42
N THR A 225 22.41 12.05 -3.86
CA THR A 225 21.28 11.09 -3.94
C THR A 225 21.81 9.70 -3.61
N ASN A 226 21.20 9.05 -2.62
CA ASN A 226 21.44 7.64 -2.31
C ASN A 226 20.56 6.78 -3.24
N SER A 227 21.19 5.94 -4.06
CA SER A 227 20.54 4.98 -4.95
C SER A 227 20.51 3.54 -4.43
N ASP A 228 21.19 3.27 -3.32
CA ASP A 228 21.55 1.91 -2.87
C ASP A 228 20.60 1.39 -1.79
N SER A 229 19.55 2.18 -1.49
CA SER A 229 18.52 1.90 -0.49
C SER A 229 17.50 0.84 -0.96
N ASP A 230 17.58 0.38 -2.21
CA ASP A 230 16.73 -0.69 -2.74
C ASP A 230 17.31 -2.11 -2.51
N GLN A 231 18.64 -2.30 -2.57
CA GLN A 231 19.27 -3.64 -2.55
C GLN A 231 20.17 -3.89 -1.33
N ILE A 232 19.74 -3.48 -0.14
CA ILE A 232 20.58 -3.52 1.07
C ILE A 232 20.85 -4.98 1.50
N ALA A 233 22.10 -5.41 1.34
CA ALA A 233 22.55 -6.73 1.75
C ALA A 233 22.40 -6.94 3.28
N LYS A 234 21.94 -8.13 3.68
CA LYS A 234 21.79 -8.58 5.08
C LYS A 234 20.77 -7.80 5.95
N ALA A 235 20.04 -6.84 5.37
CA ALA A 235 19.06 -6.01 6.08
C ALA A 235 17.82 -6.75 6.62
N ASN A 236 17.40 -7.87 6.02
CA ASN A 236 16.31 -8.68 6.55
C ASN A 236 16.86 -9.71 7.56
N LEU A 237 16.31 -9.72 8.78
CA LEU A 237 16.68 -10.64 9.87
C LEU A 237 15.50 -11.54 10.31
N ASP A 238 14.70 -12.05 9.37
CA ASP A 238 13.58 -12.94 9.66
C ASP A 238 14.04 -14.22 10.40
N HIS A 239 13.73 -14.30 11.69
CA HIS A 239 14.16 -15.35 12.61
C HIS A 239 15.67 -15.68 12.52
N GLY A 240 16.51 -14.64 12.49
CA GLY A 240 17.97 -14.78 12.56
C GLY A 240 18.66 -15.26 11.27
N VAL A 241 18.06 -15.03 10.10
CA VAL A 241 18.70 -15.28 8.80
C VAL A 241 18.77 -13.98 8.01
N GLU A 242 20.01 -13.54 7.75
CA GLU A 242 20.36 -12.36 6.96
C GLU A 242 19.96 -12.51 5.48
N GLN A 243 19.28 -11.51 4.91
CA GLN A 243 18.83 -11.49 3.50
C GLN A 243 18.88 -10.06 2.93
N VAL A 244 18.92 -9.95 1.60
CA VAL A 244 18.78 -8.67 0.88
C VAL A 244 17.36 -8.12 1.08
N MET A 245 17.24 -6.80 1.25
CA MET A 245 15.96 -6.07 1.35
C MET A 245 16.15 -4.59 1.04
N GLY A 246 15.13 -3.93 0.48
CA GLY A 246 15.11 -2.47 0.33
C GLY A 246 14.27 -1.77 1.38
N LEU A 247 14.52 -0.47 1.56
CA LEU A 247 13.68 0.37 2.42
C LEU A 247 12.28 0.57 1.82
N SER A 248 11.31 0.87 2.68
CA SER A 248 10.04 1.49 2.27
C SER A 248 9.87 2.84 2.98
N PRO A 249 10.62 3.89 2.58
CA PRO A 249 10.64 5.18 3.28
C PRO A 249 9.24 5.81 3.23
N GLN A 250 8.62 5.90 4.40
CA GLN A 250 7.20 6.20 4.60
C GLN A 250 7.02 6.87 5.95
N GLY A 251 7.14 8.19 5.97
CA GLY A 251 7.09 8.97 7.20
C GLY A 251 7.87 10.28 7.13
N TYR A 252 7.83 11.04 8.21
CA TYR A 252 8.55 12.31 8.32
C TYR A 252 10.03 12.08 8.62
N LEU A 253 10.92 12.46 7.69
CA LEU A 253 12.37 12.45 7.94
C LEU A 253 12.70 13.43 9.08
N ALA A 254 13.79 13.16 9.79
CA ALA A 254 14.30 14.05 10.84
C ALA A 254 15.82 14.14 10.79
N VAL A 255 16.38 15.23 11.35
CA VAL A 255 17.80 15.34 11.66
C VAL A 255 17.96 15.30 13.18
N VAL A 256 18.74 14.35 13.67
CA VAL A 256 19.02 14.13 15.10
C VAL A 256 20.49 13.71 15.24
N ASP A 257 21.20 14.23 16.24
CA ASP A 257 22.64 13.95 16.49
C ASP A 257 23.52 14.08 15.23
N GLY A 258 23.27 15.09 14.40
CA GLY A 258 23.98 15.34 13.14
C GLY A 258 23.73 14.33 12.01
N ARG A 259 22.74 13.43 12.15
CA ARG A 259 22.44 12.35 11.19
C ARG A 259 21.03 12.46 10.64
N LEU A 260 20.84 12.02 9.40
CA LEU A 260 19.51 11.95 8.78
C LEU A 260 18.83 10.63 9.17
N VAL A 261 17.59 10.71 9.67
CA VAL A 261 16.78 9.55 10.08
C VAL A 261 15.52 9.48 9.22
N ALA A 262 15.34 8.37 8.51
CA ALA A 262 14.22 8.14 7.59
C ALA A 262 13.29 7.02 8.11
N PRO A 263 12.06 7.33 8.57
CA PRO A 263 11.09 6.31 8.96
C PRO A 263 10.69 5.45 7.77
N CYS A 264 10.76 4.13 7.93
CA CYS A 264 10.46 3.16 6.88
C CYS A 264 9.10 2.47 7.10
N GLY A 265 8.13 3.21 7.65
CA GLY A 265 6.75 2.78 7.80
C GLY A 265 6.59 1.55 8.68
N THR A 266 6.42 0.37 8.08
CA THR A 266 6.37 -0.88 8.85
C THR A 266 7.73 -1.41 9.30
N GLN A 267 8.83 -0.93 8.72
CA GLN A 267 10.21 -1.27 9.06
C GLN A 267 10.83 -0.24 10.03
N LEU A 268 11.91 -0.63 10.73
CA LEU A 268 12.72 0.31 11.52
C LEU A 268 13.31 1.42 10.64
N PRO A 269 13.55 2.63 11.19
CA PRO A 269 14.08 3.75 10.43
C PRO A 269 15.52 3.48 10.00
N ALA A 270 15.85 3.91 8.79
CA ALA A 270 17.23 3.97 8.32
C ALA A 270 17.90 5.26 8.84
N VAL A 271 19.21 5.18 9.06
CA VAL A 271 20.04 6.32 9.47
C VAL A 271 21.16 6.50 8.45
N PHE A 272 21.34 7.72 7.97
CA PHE A 272 22.31 8.09 6.96
C PHE A 272 23.25 9.17 7.50
N ASP A 273 24.49 9.15 7.00
CA ASP A 273 25.36 10.32 7.09
C ASP A 273 24.72 11.50 6.35
N LEU A 274 24.63 12.64 7.03
CA LEU A 274 23.89 13.81 6.56
C LEU A 274 24.57 14.50 5.36
N LYS A 275 25.90 14.44 5.28
CA LYS A 275 26.71 15.17 4.28
C LYS A 275 26.94 14.38 2.99
N THR A 276 26.97 13.05 3.07
CA THR A 276 27.26 12.15 1.93
C THR A 276 26.06 11.32 1.48
N GLY A 277 25.01 11.22 2.30
CA GLY A 277 23.88 10.32 2.04
C GLY A 277 24.23 8.84 2.20
N LYS A 278 25.39 8.51 2.78
CA LYS A 278 25.80 7.11 2.99
C LYS A 278 24.93 6.46 4.07
N LEU A 279 24.28 5.35 3.70
CA LEU A 279 23.50 4.53 4.62
C LEU A 279 24.42 3.89 5.69
N GLY A 280 24.03 4.02 6.96
CA GLY A 280 24.67 3.32 8.07
C GLY A 280 24.31 1.82 8.13
N PRO A 281 24.68 1.10 9.21
CA PRO A 281 24.19 -0.26 9.41
C PRO A 281 22.66 -0.30 9.35
N TYR A 282 22.06 -1.20 8.56
CA TYR A 282 20.61 -1.29 8.47
C TYR A 282 20.07 -2.69 8.76
N THR A 283 18.85 -2.70 9.31
CA THR A 283 18.10 -3.88 9.74
C THR A 283 16.62 -3.51 9.73
N MET A 284 15.77 -4.34 9.11
CA MET A 284 14.32 -4.16 9.20
C MET A 284 13.76 -4.53 10.59
N GLY A 285 14.60 -5.05 11.51
CA GLY A 285 14.20 -5.56 12.82
C GLY A 285 13.50 -6.93 12.76
N TRP A 286 13.24 -7.53 13.93
CA TRP A 286 12.56 -8.83 14.03
C TRP A 286 11.06 -8.69 14.33
N GLY A 287 10.22 -9.04 13.35
CA GLY A 287 8.76 -8.96 13.46
C GLY A 287 8.13 -10.13 14.25
N GLY A 288 8.24 -10.11 15.58
CA GLY A 288 7.67 -11.14 16.46
C GLY A 288 6.99 -10.61 17.73
N ARG A 289 6.40 -11.52 18.52
CA ARG A 289 5.52 -11.16 19.65
C ARG A 289 6.29 -10.59 20.85
N THR A 290 5.73 -9.52 21.42
CA THR A 290 6.04 -8.93 22.74
C THR A 290 7.52 -8.71 23.05
N GLY A 291 8.05 -7.54 22.63
CA GLY A 291 9.21 -6.93 23.29
C GLY A 291 10.19 -6.17 22.40
N LEU A 292 10.27 -6.54 21.12
CA LEU A 292 11.21 -5.94 20.17
C LEU A 292 10.55 -4.81 19.37
N PRO A 293 11.33 -3.83 18.86
CA PRO A 293 10.76 -2.63 18.25
C PRO A 293 10.06 -2.93 16.94
N LYS A 294 9.09 -2.08 16.64
CA LYS A 294 8.30 -2.08 15.40
C LYS A 294 8.71 -0.87 14.58
N GLY A 295 8.56 -0.92 13.27
CA GLY A 295 8.55 0.31 12.47
C GLY A 295 7.36 1.21 12.81
N THR A 296 7.50 2.50 12.53
CA THR A 296 6.39 3.44 12.38
C THR A 296 6.80 4.60 11.47
N TRP A 297 5.84 5.41 11.04
CA TRP A 297 5.98 6.57 10.16
C TRP A 297 6.61 7.82 10.80
N PHE A 298 7.08 7.69 12.04
CA PHE A 298 7.43 8.80 12.91
C PHE A 298 8.75 8.56 13.64
N VAL A 299 9.57 9.60 13.68
CA VAL A 299 10.71 9.76 14.59
C VAL A 299 10.74 11.19 15.12
N ALA A 300 11.33 11.38 16.28
CA ALA A 300 11.72 12.68 16.83
C ALA A 300 12.98 12.52 17.69
N GLY A 301 13.66 13.60 18.04
CA GLY A 301 14.82 13.52 18.92
C GLY A 301 15.22 14.83 19.60
N SER A 302 16.13 14.72 20.56
CA SER A 302 16.76 15.85 21.24
C SER A 302 18.14 15.43 21.74
N GLY A 303 19.16 16.26 21.47
CA GLY A 303 20.56 15.87 21.65
C GLY A 303 20.88 14.53 20.98
N GLN A 304 21.49 13.63 21.75
CA GLN A 304 21.81 12.25 21.35
C GLN A 304 20.62 11.28 21.31
N PHE A 305 19.41 11.70 21.73
CA PHE A 305 18.28 10.79 21.94
C PHE A 305 17.33 10.76 20.74
N LEU A 306 17.07 9.55 20.23
CA LEU A 306 16.10 9.26 19.18
C LEU A 306 14.87 8.56 19.77
N SER A 307 13.69 9.13 19.59
CA SER A 307 12.40 8.49 19.87
C SER A 307 11.82 7.87 18.60
N HIS A 308 11.50 6.58 18.65
CA HIS A 308 10.86 5.85 17.56
C HIS A 308 9.93 4.76 18.08
N SER A 309 8.69 4.69 17.59
CA SER A 309 7.70 3.66 17.95
C SER A 309 7.38 3.52 19.45
N GLY A 310 7.62 4.57 20.24
CA GLY A 310 7.52 4.54 21.70
C GLY A 310 8.73 3.90 22.40
N ASP A 311 9.82 3.65 21.69
CA ASP A 311 11.11 3.29 22.27
C ASP A 311 12.07 4.49 22.15
N LEU A 312 12.96 4.68 23.13
CA LEU A 312 14.00 5.72 23.13
C LEU A 312 15.37 5.05 22.95
N TYR A 313 16.20 5.62 22.09
CA TYR A 313 17.52 5.13 21.73
C TYR A 313 18.58 6.19 21.95
N ASP A 314 19.76 5.74 22.38
CA ASP A 314 20.98 6.53 22.43
C ASP A 314 21.68 6.43 21.06
N MET A 315 21.82 7.55 20.35
CA MET A 315 22.44 7.60 19.02
C MET A 315 23.98 7.50 19.06
N GLN A 316 24.61 7.75 20.20
CA GLN A 316 26.05 7.72 20.36
C GLN A 316 26.55 6.36 20.89
N ARG A 317 25.67 5.57 21.54
CA ARG A 317 26.00 4.25 22.09
C ARG A 317 25.58 3.07 21.19
N PRO A 318 26.52 2.34 20.54
CA PRO A 318 26.20 1.13 19.78
C PRO A 318 25.72 -0.02 20.69
N ASN A 319 24.83 -0.85 20.16
CA ASN A 319 24.18 -1.95 20.87
C ASN A 319 25.14 -3.16 21.06
N ASP A 320 25.68 -3.30 22.27
CA ASP A 320 26.57 -4.39 22.69
C ASP A 320 25.84 -5.69 23.12
N GLU A 321 24.51 -5.73 22.96
CA GLU A 321 23.72 -6.80 23.53
C GLU A 321 23.83 -8.14 22.78
N LYS A 322 23.74 -9.22 23.57
CA LYS A 322 23.76 -10.62 23.14
C LYS A 322 22.57 -11.35 23.76
N PHE A 323 22.12 -12.44 23.15
CA PHE A 323 21.16 -13.36 23.74
C PHE A 323 21.83 -14.19 24.84
N ALA A 324 21.10 -14.50 25.92
CA ALA A 324 21.61 -15.36 27.00
C ALA A 324 21.90 -16.80 26.53
N ASN A 325 21.24 -17.25 25.46
CA ASN A 325 21.54 -18.47 24.73
C ASN A 325 21.12 -18.28 23.26
N SER A 326 22.06 -18.36 22.31
CA SER A 326 21.77 -18.25 20.87
C SER A 326 21.40 -19.57 20.20
N GLY A 327 21.46 -20.70 20.92
CA GLY A 327 21.17 -22.03 20.39
C GLY A 327 22.13 -22.47 19.28
N GLY A 328 23.42 -22.14 19.40
CA GLY A 328 24.46 -22.44 18.40
C GLY A 328 24.40 -21.57 17.14
N ARG A 329 23.57 -20.52 17.13
CA ARG A 329 23.45 -19.59 15.99
C ARG A 329 24.36 -18.37 16.21
N PRO A 330 24.80 -17.69 15.13
CA PRO A 330 25.39 -16.36 15.24
C PRO A 330 24.46 -15.42 16.02
N ASP A 331 25.01 -14.64 16.94
CA ASP A 331 24.22 -13.65 17.67
C ASP A 331 23.92 -12.44 16.78
N PHE A 332 22.67 -11.99 16.81
CA PHE A 332 22.16 -10.86 16.04
C PHE A 332 21.37 -9.87 16.91
N LYS A 333 21.41 -9.99 18.25
CA LYS A 333 20.67 -9.11 19.17
C LYS A 333 21.11 -7.64 19.03
N SER A 334 22.41 -7.41 18.81
CA SER A 334 22.98 -6.11 18.43
C SER A 334 22.28 -5.48 17.22
N LYS A 335 21.84 -6.30 16.26
CA LYS A 335 21.19 -5.90 14.99
C LYS A 335 19.66 -5.86 15.03
N LEU A 336 19.03 -5.83 16.21
CA LEU A 336 17.57 -5.78 16.33
C LEU A 336 17.00 -4.36 16.40
N TYR A 337 17.84 -3.35 16.60
CA TYR A 337 17.46 -1.97 16.86
C TYR A 337 17.89 -1.05 15.71
N PRO A 338 17.24 0.13 15.52
CA PRO A 338 17.54 1.03 14.41
C PRO A 338 19.02 1.40 14.41
N ALA A 339 19.67 1.32 13.25
CA ALA A 339 21.11 1.51 13.06
C ALA A 339 22.05 0.75 14.01
N GLY A 340 21.58 -0.29 14.71
CA GLY A 340 22.35 -0.97 15.76
C GLY A 340 22.57 -0.12 17.01
N LEU A 341 21.69 0.85 17.30
CA LEU A 341 21.78 1.76 18.45
C LEU A 341 21.23 1.13 19.74
N THR A 342 21.74 1.55 20.89
CA THR A 342 21.25 1.04 22.20
C THR A 342 19.85 1.57 22.50
N ARG A 343 18.89 0.66 22.70
CA ARG A 343 17.56 1.01 23.21
C ARG A 343 17.63 1.22 24.73
N ILE A 344 17.43 2.46 25.17
CA ILE A 344 17.58 2.86 26.58
C ILE A 344 16.23 2.94 27.32
N GLN A 345 15.14 3.33 26.66
CA GLN A 345 13.82 3.44 27.30
C GLN A 345 12.74 2.82 26.42
N ILE A 346 11.63 2.43 27.04
CA ILE A 346 10.46 1.85 26.37
C ILE A 346 9.22 2.42 27.02
N GLU A 347 8.45 3.20 26.26
CA GLU A 347 7.17 3.77 26.64
C GLU A 347 6.15 2.62 26.82
N PRO A 348 5.53 2.46 27.99
CA PRO A 348 4.68 1.31 28.28
C PRO A 348 3.35 1.27 27.50
N THR A 349 3.08 2.23 26.63
CA THR A 349 1.79 2.51 25.99
C THR A 349 1.74 1.93 24.58
N ASN A 350 2.60 2.43 23.70
CA ASN A 350 2.84 2.05 22.30
C ASN A 350 3.20 0.54 22.12
N GLN A 351 3.63 -0.11 23.21
CA GLN A 351 3.92 -1.55 23.24
C GLN A 351 2.68 -2.43 23.54
N LYS A 352 1.64 -1.91 24.23
CA LYS A 352 0.50 -2.70 24.74
C LYS A 352 -0.69 -2.82 23.79
N THR A 353 -1.12 -1.72 23.17
CA THR A 353 -2.35 -1.68 22.34
C THR A 353 -2.00 -1.38 20.88
N ILE A 354 -2.66 -2.07 19.94
CA ILE A 354 -2.38 -1.98 18.49
C ILE A 354 -3.14 -0.80 17.83
N GLY A 355 -3.99 -0.08 18.58
CA GLY A 355 -4.86 0.99 18.08
C GLY A 355 -4.46 2.43 18.40
N ASP A 356 -3.58 2.65 19.39
CA ASP A 356 -3.19 3.98 19.88
C ASP A 356 -1.69 4.24 19.66
N PHE A 357 -1.33 5.43 19.16
CA PHE A 357 0.05 5.80 18.85
C PHE A 357 0.38 7.17 19.43
N ARG A 358 1.37 7.22 20.32
CA ARG A 358 1.73 8.41 21.10
C ARG A 358 3.04 9.01 20.59
N ARG A 359 3.09 10.34 20.53
CA ARG A 359 4.21 11.17 20.05
C ARG A 359 4.69 12.03 21.24
N PRO A 360 5.91 11.84 21.77
CA PRO A 360 6.40 12.68 22.86
C PRO A 360 6.70 14.11 22.39
N VAL A 361 6.65 15.06 23.31
CA VAL A 361 7.25 16.40 23.15
C VAL A 361 8.65 16.34 23.75
N LEU A 362 9.64 16.86 23.02
CA LEU A 362 11.06 16.80 23.41
C LEU A 362 11.65 18.21 23.35
N SER A 363 11.89 18.81 24.52
CA SER A 363 12.70 20.03 24.64
C SER A 363 14.19 19.67 24.70
N ALA A 364 15.06 20.66 24.93
CA ALA A 364 16.47 20.42 25.19
C ALA A 364 16.75 19.68 26.53
N ASP A 365 15.84 19.80 27.50
CA ASP A 365 16.05 19.34 28.88
C ASP A 365 14.97 18.38 29.42
N THR A 366 13.79 18.33 28.78
CA THR A 366 12.59 17.65 29.29
C THR A 366 11.93 16.83 28.18
N MET A 367 11.57 15.59 28.50
CA MET A 367 10.64 14.80 27.71
C MET A 367 9.26 14.81 28.36
N TYR A 368 8.23 15.18 27.58
CA TYR A 368 6.83 15.02 27.97
C TYR A 368 6.18 13.89 27.18
N TYR A 369 5.62 12.91 27.88
CA TYR A 369 4.88 11.79 27.28
C TYR A 369 3.59 11.50 28.06
N THR A 370 2.77 10.55 27.59
CA THR A 370 1.45 10.29 28.16
C THR A 370 1.26 8.80 28.45
N ASP A 371 1.34 8.40 29.72
CA ASP A 371 1.00 7.05 30.23
C ASP A 371 0.09 7.21 31.46
N ASN A 372 -1.22 7.04 31.26
CA ASN A 372 -2.30 7.22 32.24
C ASN A 372 -2.18 8.54 33.03
N GLY A 373 -2.15 9.66 32.29
CA GLY A 373 -1.68 10.98 32.73
C GLY A 373 -0.49 11.45 31.90
N ILE A 374 -0.11 12.72 32.04
CA ILE A 374 1.07 13.31 31.39
C ILE A 374 2.24 13.29 32.38
N ILE A 375 3.42 12.89 31.91
CA ILE A 375 4.64 12.75 32.71
C ILE A 375 5.72 13.63 32.10
N ALA A 376 6.48 14.33 32.94
CA ALA A 376 7.69 15.07 32.56
C ALA A 376 8.93 14.41 33.20
N GLU A 377 9.91 14.04 32.38
CA GLU A 377 11.21 13.47 32.81
C GLU A 377 12.36 14.39 32.33
N ASP A 378 13.36 14.61 33.18
CA ASP A 378 14.59 15.34 32.83
C ASP A 378 15.52 14.45 32.00
N ILE A 379 15.73 14.81 30.73
CA ILE A 379 16.57 14.03 29.81
C ILE A 379 18.06 14.41 29.87
N THR A 380 18.43 15.47 30.58
CA THR A 380 19.85 15.84 30.78
C THR A 380 20.54 14.90 31.76
N GLN A 381 19.80 14.42 32.77
CA GLN A 381 20.30 13.58 33.85
C GLN A 381 20.03 12.08 33.62
N MET A 382 20.45 11.55 32.46
CA MET A 382 20.33 10.12 32.17
C MET A 382 21.19 9.27 33.12
N LYS A 383 20.56 8.35 33.86
CA LYS A 383 21.25 7.27 34.59
C LYS A 383 21.00 5.94 33.89
N LEU A 384 22.05 5.25 33.43
CA LEU A 384 21.93 3.93 32.81
C LEU A 384 22.10 2.82 33.85
N GLU A 385 21.16 1.89 33.90
CA GLU A 385 21.05 0.85 34.93
C GLU A 385 20.77 -0.53 34.29
N PRO A 386 21.17 -1.66 34.92
CA PRO A 386 20.74 -2.99 34.52
C PRO A 386 19.21 -3.14 34.58
N ARG A 387 18.62 -3.79 33.59
CA ARG A 387 17.16 -3.86 33.44
C ARG A 387 16.49 -4.78 34.46
N ALA A 388 15.82 -4.18 35.44
CA ALA A 388 14.91 -4.89 36.34
C ALA A 388 13.69 -5.51 35.61
N LYS A 389 13.11 -6.55 36.21
CA LYS A 389 11.97 -7.33 35.68
C LYS A 389 10.67 -6.51 35.66
N ASP A 390 10.30 -5.98 34.50
CA ASP A 390 9.08 -5.18 34.32
C ASP A 390 7.81 -6.07 34.35
N PRO A 391 6.90 -5.94 35.34
CA PRO A 391 5.70 -6.77 35.43
C PRO A 391 4.73 -6.57 34.25
N ARG A 392 4.78 -5.39 33.59
CA ARG A 392 3.97 -5.06 32.41
C ARG A 392 4.47 -5.79 31.16
N ARG A 393 5.71 -6.29 31.18
CA ARG A 393 6.36 -7.08 30.12
C ARG A 393 6.73 -8.49 30.60
N LYS A 394 5.99 -9.08 31.55
CA LYS A 394 6.24 -10.44 32.09
C LYS A 394 6.32 -11.60 31.06
N ASN A 395 5.83 -11.38 29.83
CA ASN A 395 5.87 -12.35 28.72
C ASN A 395 7.00 -12.07 27.69
N ASP A 396 7.88 -11.11 27.98
CA ASP A 396 9.02 -10.79 27.13
C ASP A 396 10.02 -11.94 27.08
N LYS A 397 10.44 -12.30 25.87
CA LYS A 397 11.39 -13.39 25.63
C LYS A 397 12.83 -12.91 25.47
N TYR A 398 13.02 -11.63 25.18
CA TYR A 398 14.32 -11.06 24.81
C TYR A 398 14.51 -9.69 25.49
N PRO A 399 14.58 -9.65 26.83
CA PRO A 399 14.76 -8.41 27.57
C PRO A 399 16.06 -7.72 27.19
N ASP A 400 16.00 -6.40 27.09
CA ASP A 400 17.16 -5.53 27.00
C ASP A 400 18.02 -5.70 28.26
N LYS A 401 19.36 -5.65 28.14
CA LYS A 401 20.28 -5.62 29.29
C LYS A 401 20.12 -4.32 30.06
N TRP A 402 19.93 -3.22 29.35
CA TRP A 402 19.99 -1.86 29.88
C TRP A 402 18.61 -1.21 30.00
N ARG A 403 18.52 -0.21 30.89
CA ARG A 403 17.45 0.78 30.95
C ARG A 403 18.05 2.14 31.38
N ALA A 404 17.58 3.23 30.80
CA ALA A 404 17.71 4.57 31.37
C ALA A 404 16.61 4.82 32.41
N SER A 405 17.01 5.37 33.55
CA SER A 405 16.17 6.18 34.42
C SER A 405 16.50 7.66 34.22
N PHE A 406 15.46 8.50 34.32
CA PHE A 406 15.51 9.94 34.17
C PHE A 406 14.78 10.53 35.40
N PRO A 407 15.26 11.62 36.02
CA PRO A 407 14.56 12.24 37.13
C PRO A 407 13.17 12.71 36.74
N PRO A 408 12.09 12.29 37.44
CA PRO A 408 10.76 12.80 37.18
C PRO A 408 10.68 14.25 37.65
N ARG A 409 10.28 15.17 36.76
CA ARG A 409 10.03 16.57 37.11
C ARG A 409 8.64 16.74 37.71
N TRP A 410 7.62 16.09 37.14
CA TRP A 410 6.26 16.02 37.68
C TRP A 410 5.40 14.97 36.96
N ARG A 411 4.18 14.72 37.48
CA ARG A 411 3.15 13.90 36.83
C ARG A 411 1.75 14.48 37.03
N LEU A 412 1.06 14.79 35.93
CA LEU A 412 -0.32 15.28 35.91
C LEU A 412 -1.28 14.11 35.63
N SER A 413 -2.23 13.85 36.53
CA SER A 413 -3.29 12.84 36.31
C SER A 413 -4.38 13.43 35.41
N THR A 414 -4.58 12.89 34.21
CA THR A 414 -5.50 13.44 33.20
C THR A 414 -5.81 12.44 32.08
N ASP A 415 -6.93 12.65 31.37
CA ASP A 415 -7.27 11.99 30.09
C ASP A 415 -6.53 12.60 28.88
N LEU A 416 -6.00 13.81 29.05
CA LEU A 416 -5.33 14.60 28.03
C LEU A 416 -4.02 13.96 27.56
N ARG A 417 -3.68 14.23 26.30
CA ARG A 417 -2.47 13.76 25.61
C ARG A 417 -1.60 14.95 25.21
N ALA A 418 -0.34 14.95 25.61
CA ALA A 418 0.61 16.00 25.23
C ALA A 418 0.74 16.09 23.70
N ARG A 419 0.76 17.31 23.14
CA ARG A 419 0.93 17.54 21.69
C ARG A 419 2.15 18.38 21.36
N ILE A 420 2.26 19.56 21.98
CA ILE A 420 3.32 20.56 21.76
C ILE A 420 3.64 21.28 23.08
N GLN A 421 4.83 21.85 23.18
CA GLN A 421 5.13 22.92 24.14
C GLN A 421 5.21 24.25 23.37
N ALA A 422 4.71 25.33 23.97
CA ALA A 422 4.87 26.68 23.48
C ALA A 422 5.20 27.59 24.67
N GLY A 423 6.41 28.14 24.72
CA GLY A 423 6.92 28.91 25.86
C GLY A 423 6.91 28.09 27.16
N ASP A 424 6.26 28.63 28.18
CA ASP A 424 6.07 28.05 29.52
C ASP A 424 4.80 27.17 29.65
N ARG A 425 4.17 26.82 28.53
CA ARG A 425 2.92 26.03 28.50
C ARG A 425 3.05 24.76 27.66
N LEU A 426 2.45 23.68 28.14
CA LEU A 426 2.23 22.45 27.38
C LEU A 426 0.78 22.42 26.88
N TYR A 427 0.60 22.22 25.58
CA TYR A 427 -0.72 22.09 24.98
C TYR A 427 -1.06 20.62 24.75
N ALA A 428 -2.25 20.23 25.18
CA ALA A 428 -2.69 18.84 25.25
C ALA A 428 -4.13 18.67 24.75
N THR A 429 -4.52 17.46 24.41
CA THR A 429 -5.83 17.18 23.78
C THR A 429 -6.48 15.92 24.35
N GLY A 430 -7.79 15.96 24.58
CA GLY A 430 -8.63 14.83 24.94
C GLY A 430 -9.73 14.59 23.90
N SER A 431 -10.68 13.71 24.20
CA SER A 431 -11.83 13.46 23.30
C SER A 431 -12.68 14.73 23.18
N GLY A 432 -12.77 15.32 21.99
CA GLY A 432 -13.53 16.56 21.76
C GLY A 432 -13.03 17.81 22.51
N LYS A 433 -11.80 17.81 23.04
CA LYS A 433 -11.26 18.96 23.80
C LYS A 433 -9.75 19.21 23.59
N VAL A 434 -9.37 20.47 23.73
CA VAL A 434 -7.99 20.95 23.80
C VAL A 434 -7.77 21.71 25.11
N ALA A 435 -6.55 21.68 25.64
CA ALA A 435 -6.18 22.25 26.93
C ALA A 435 -4.79 22.90 26.89
N ALA A 436 -4.58 23.90 27.75
CA ALA A 436 -3.28 24.44 28.11
C ALA A 436 -2.93 24.03 29.55
N ILE A 437 -1.66 23.70 29.79
CA ILE A 437 -1.11 23.33 31.08
C ILE A 437 0.08 24.25 31.36
N ASP A 438 0.00 25.03 32.43
CA ASP A 438 1.11 25.88 32.89
C ASP A 438 2.22 24.99 33.46
N LEU A 439 3.46 25.16 32.99
CA LEU A 439 4.61 24.36 33.43
C LEU A 439 5.23 24.84 34.75
N LYS A 440 4.84 26.04 35.21
CA LYS A 440 5.35 26.72 36.41
C LYS A 440 4.21 27.41 37.16
N ALA A 441 3.26 26.64 37.69
CA ALA A 441 2.24 27.22 38.58
C ALA A 441 2.86 27.69 39.90
N SER A 442 2.10 28.48 40.68
CA SER A 442 2.55 29.13 41.92
C SER A 442 2.95 28.17 43.06
N ASP A 443 2.62 26.88 42.94
CA ASP A 443 2.98 25.79 43.86
C ASP A 443 4.08 24.87 43.29
N GLY A 444 4.63 25.20 42.12
CA GLY A 444 5.62 24.39 41.41
C GLY A 444 5.07 23.15 40.69
N GLN A 445 3.75 22.94 40.65
CA GLN A 445 3.12 21.79 39.99
C GLN A 445 2.52 22.15 38.60
N PRO A 446 2.32 21.16 37.72
CA PRO A 446 1.64 21.38 36.44
C PRO A 446 0.13 21.57 36.66
N LYS A 447 -0.44 22.67 36.14
CA LYS A 447 -1.87 22.98 36.30
C LYS A 447 -2.54 23.22 34.95
N ILE A 448 -3.70 22.57 34.73
CA ILE A 448 -4.58 22.91 33.59
C ILE A 448 -5.12 24.32 33.81
N SER A 449 -4.80 25.23 32.89
CA SER A 449 -5.04 26.68 33.03
C SER A 449 -6.07 27.23 32.03
N TRP A 450 -6.37 26.45 30.99
CA TRP A 450 -7.40 26.74 29.99
C TRP A 450 -7.86 25.44 29.32
N GLU A 451 -9.14 25.31 28.97
CA GLU A 451 -9.69 24.25 28.12
C GLU A 451 -10.72 24.82 27.12
N ALA A 452 -10.81 24.22 25.93
CA ALA A 452 -11.86 24.50 24.96
C ALA A 452 -12.38 23.21 24.28
N LYS A 453 -13.66 23.22 23.91
CA LYS A 453 -14.32 22.13 23.16
C LYS A 453 -14.07 22.29 21.66
N VAL A 454 -13.93 21.16 20.96
CA VAL A 454 -13.75 21.08 19.49
C VAL A 454 -14.52 19.88 18.92
N VAL A 455 -14.95 19.96 17.66
CA VAL A 455 -15.72 18.88 17.02
C VAL A 455 -14.76 17.88 16.33
N GLY A 456 -14.61 16.70 16.94
CA GLY A 456 -13.81 15.59 16.40
C GLY A 456 -12.76 15.03 17.36
N ASP A 457 -11.78 14.29 16.82
CA ASP A 457 -10.58 13.81 17.51
C ASP A 457 -9.42 14.80 17.26
N PRO A 458 -9.13 15.75 18.18
CA PRO A 458 -8.00 16.68 18.04
C PRO A 458 -6.65 15.97 18.14
N VAL A 459 -5.94 15.92 17.02
CA VAL A 459 -4.76 15.05 16.79
C VAL A 459 -3.46 15.79 16.59
N SER A 460 -3.52 17.02 16.08
CA SER A 460 -2.38 17.91 15.94
C SER A 460 -2.68 19.30 16.50
N ALA A 461 -1.63 20.00 16.90
CA ALA A 461 -1.68 21.35 17.43
C ALA A 461 -0.39 22.11 17.04
N LEU A 462 -0.48 23.43 16.90
CA LEU A 462 0.62 24.31 16.50
C LEU A 462 0.50 25.63 17.27
N ALA A 463 1.61 26.25 17.64
CA ALA A 463 1.64 27.56 18.31
C ALA A 463 2.53 28.53 17.55
N ALA A 464 1.91 29.55 16.94
CA ALA A 464 2.57 30.55 16.10
C ALA A 464 1.71 31.79 15.87
N ASN A 465 2.35 32.92 15.56
CA ASN A 465 1.74 34.22 15.25
C ASN A 465 0.59 34.62 16.22
N GLY A 466 0.81 34.43 17.53
CA GLY A 466 -0.09 34.77 18.62
C GLY A 466 -1.30 33.84 18.78
N ARG A 467 -1.26 32.65 18.17
CA ARG A 467 -2.41 31.73 18.08
C ARG A 467 -2.05 30.27 18.36
N LEU A 468 -3.01 29.57 18.97
CA LEU A 468 -3.05 28.10 19.03
C LEU A 468 -3.90 27.60 17.86
N PHE A 469 -3.30 26.83 16.96
CA PHE A 469 -4.00 26.10 15.91
C PHE A 469 -4.22 24.65 16.34
N VAL A 470 -5.38 24.07 16.04
CA VAL A 470 -5.73 22.68 16.38
C VAL A 470 -6.37 21.99 15.18
N VAL A 471 -5.91 20.78 14.86
CA VAL A 471 -6.44 19.97 13.75
C VAL A 471 -7.06 18.68 14.25
N THR A 472 -8.26 18.36 13.75
CA THR A 472 -8.95 17.10 14.04
C THR A 472 -8.74 16.04 12.95
N ARG A 473 -8.97 14.77 13.31
CA ARG A 473 -8.89 13.63 12.37
C ARG A 473 -9.90 13.75 11.23
N GLU A 474 -11.03 14.37 11.49
CA GLU A 474 -12.17 14.53 10.60
C GLU A 474 -11.94 15.64 9.55
N GLY A 475 -10.86 16.43 9.70
CA GLY A 475 -10.49 17.48 8.75
C GLY A 475 -10.92 18.88 9.14
N ARG A 476 -11.16 19.17 10.43
CA ARG A 476 -11.38 20.55 10.92
C ARG A 476 -10.09 21.17 11.43
N LEU A 477 -9.89 22.45 11.11
CA LEU A 477 -8.81 23.31 11.58
C LEU A 477 -9.41 24.47 12.38
N TYR A 478 -9.01 24.59 13.64
CA TYR A 478 -9.40 25.65 14.57
C TYR A 478 -8.24 26.61 14.79
N ALA A 479 -8.52 27.89 15.02
CA ALA A 479 -7.56 28.89 15.45
C ALA A 479 -8.08 29.64 16.69
N PHE A 480 -7.34 29.59 17.80
CA PHE A 480 -7.63 30.31 19.03
C PHE A 480 -6.59 31.42 19.27
N GLY A 481 -6.99 32.56 19.84
CA GLY A 481 -6.12 33.71 20.06
C GLY A 481 -6.60 34.65 21.18
N ALA A 482 -5.83 35.71 21.45
CA ALA A 482 -6.00 36.59 22.61
C ALA A 482 -7.38 37.28 22.74
N LYS A 483 -7.99 37.67 21.62
CA LYS A 483 -9.18 38.54 21.63
C LYS A 483 -10.45 37.71 21.64
N GLU A 484 -11.31 37.93 22.63
CA GLU A 484 -12.69 37.47 22.55
C GLU A 484 -13.41 38.12 21.36
N ILE A 485 -14.21 37.33 20.64
CA ILE A 485 -15.03 37.80 19.52
C ILE A 485 -16.42 37.16 19.60
N ALA A 486 -17.47 37.96 19.40
CA ALA A 486 -18.85 37.52 19.59
C ALA A 486 -19.33 36.48 18.55
N LYS A 487 -18.66 36.38 17.39
CA LYS A 487 -19.02 35.44 16.32
C LYS A 487 -17.77 35.00 15.54
N PRO A 488 -17.19 33.82 15.87
CA PRO A 488 -16.07 33.27 15.12
C PRO A 488 -16.41 32.98 13.65
N VAL A 489 -15.42 33.12 12.76
CA VAL A 489 -15.62 32.89 11.32
C VAL A 489 -15.56 31.40 11.03
N ALA A 490 -16.63 30.82 10.48
CA ALA A 490 -16.69 29.41 10.10
C ALA A 490 -16.65 29.26 8.57
N TYR A 491 -15.66 28.51 8.06
CA TYR A 491 -15.56 28.16 6.64
C TYR A 491 -15.92 26.70 6.41
N ALA A 492 -17.08 26.46 5.79
CA ALA A 492 -17.47 25.13 5.34
C ALA A 492 -16.55 24.61 4.22
N LYS A 493 -16.47 23.27 4.08
CA LYS A 493 -15.91 22.63 2.89
C LYS A 493 -16.86 22.80 1.68
N PRO A 494 -16.35 22.79 0.44
CA PRO A 494 -17.20 22.67 -0.75
C PRO A 494 -18.01 21.38 -0.74
N THR A 495 -19.27 21.44 -1.18
CA THR A 495 -20.18 20.29 -1.29
C THR A 495 -20.41 19.97 -2.76
N ALA A 496 -20.42 18.67 -3.09
CA ALA A 496 -20.71 18.20 -4.45
C ALA A 496 -22.13 18.62 -4.89
N PRO A 497 -22.28 19.26 -6.07
CA PRO A 497 -23.61 19.61 -6.59
C PRO A 497 -24.33 18.36 -7.08
N VAL A 498 -25.64 18.27 -6.83
CA VAL A 498 -26.49 17.24 -7.45
C VAL A 498 -26.70 17.65 -8.92
N LYS A 499 -25.94 17.04 -9.83
CA LYS A 499 -26.09 17.21 -11.30
C LYS A 499 -26.50 15.90 -11.96
N GLY A 500 -27.43 15.97 -12.90
CA GLY A 500 -27.64 14.90 -13.87
C GLY A 500 -26.56 14.88 -14.95
N ALA A 501 -26.42 13.77 -15.67
CA ALA A 501 -25.53 13.66 -16.82
C ALA A 501 -25.94 14.63 -17.94
N THR A 502 -24.97 15.26 -18.61
CA THR A 502 -25.25 16.08 -19.79
C THR A 502 -25.71 15.21 -20.96
N GLN A 503 -26.45 15.77 -21.91
CA GLN A 503 -26.93 15.04 -23.10
C GLN A 503 -25.78 14.34 -23.84
N GLN A 504 -24.61 14.96 -23.93
CA GLN A 504 -23.43 14.35 -24.55
C GLN A 504 -22.86 13.20 -23.70
N ALA A 505 -22.76 13.35 -22.37
CA ALA A 505 -22.29 12.26 -21.50
C ALA A 505 -23.24 11.05 -21.55
N ALA A 506 -24.56 11.29 -21.47
CA ALA A 506 -25.58 10.25 -21.56
C ALA A 506 -25.63 9.56 -22.94
N ALA A 507 -25.39 10.30 -24.03
CA ALA A 507 -25.27 9.72 -25.36
C ALA A 507 -24.02 8.85 -25.50
N ILE A 508 -22.88 9.27 -24.93
CA ILE A 508 -21.64 8.48 -24.93
C ILE A 508 -21.80 7.19 -24.12
N THR A 509 -22.38 7.23 -22.92
CA THR A 509 -22.57 6.02 -22.09
C THR A 509 -23.62 5.08 -22.68
N LYS A 510 -24.63 5.61 -23.38
CA LYS A 510 -25.54 4.80 -24.20
C LYS A 510 -24.82 4.11 -25.37
N ALA A 511 -23.98 4.84 -26.11
CA ALA A 511 -23.25 4.31 -27.27
C ALA A 511 -22.21 3.25 -26.89
N THR A 512 -21.50 3.43 -25.76
CA THR A 512 -20.46 2.50 -25.29
C THR A 512 -20.96 1.41 -24.36
N GLN A 513 -22.19 1.51 -23.84
CA GLN A 513 -22.72 0.70 -22.75
C GLN A 513 -21.91 0.76 -21.45
N ALA A 514 -21.00 1.74 -21.31
CA ALA A 514 -20.12 1.87 -20.14
C ALA A 514 -20.92 2.31 -18.90
N THR A 515 -20.95 1.46 -17.88
CA THR A 515 -21.77 1.66 -16.67
C THR A 515 -21.04 2.38 -15.53
N GLY A 516 -19.71 2.45 -15.55
CA GLY A 516 -18.89 3.18 -14.57
C GLY A 516 -17.45 2.68 -14.55
N GLY A 517 -16.66 3.17 -13.60
CA GLY A 517 -15.25 2.81 -13.46
C GLY A 517 -14.28 3.91 -13.87
N TYR A 518 -13.11 3.59 -14.43
CA TYR A 518 -12.14 4.62 -14.83
C TYR A 518 -12.43 5.17 -16.23
N CYS A 519 -12.51 6.49 -16.34
CA CYS A 519 -12.68 7.20 -17.61
C CYS A 519 -11.48 8.12 -17.89
N LEU A 520 -10.85 7.96 -19.06
CA LEU A 520 -9.84 8.91 -19.55
C LEU A 520 -10.51 9.99 -20.42
N VAL A 521 -10.18 11.26 -20.18
CA VAL A 521 -10.54 12.38 -21.06
C VAL A 521 -9.26 12.95 -21.65
N LEU A 522 -9.05 12.69 -22.94
CA LEU A 522 -7.82 12.97 -23.65
C LEU A 522 -7.96 14.26 -24.45
N GLY A 523 -7.33 15.34 -23.97
CA GLY A 523 -7.45 16.69 -24.51
C GLY A 523 -8.73 17.38 -24.03
N LEU A 524 -8.57 18.63 -23.60
CA LEU A 524 -9.59 19.45 -22.96
C LEU A 524 -9.88 20.71 -23.79
N LYS A 525 -11.16 20.99 -23.97
CA LYS A 525 -11.65 22.30 -24.40
C LYS A 525 -11.87 23.20 -23.19
N ASP A 526 -12.69 22.72 -22.25
CA ASP A 526 -13.04 23.40 -21.00
C ASP A 526 -13.29 22.43 -19.83
N GLY A 527 -13.23 21.11 -20.05
CA GLY A 527 -13.48 20.07 -19.06
C GLY A 527 -14.95 19.88 -18.71
N ALA A 528 -15.90 20.42 -19.46
CA ALA A 528 -17.33 20.21 -19.20
C ALA A 528 -17.77 18.76 -19.42
N LEU A 529 -17.16 18.02 -20.35
CA LEU A 529 -17.43 16.58 -20.52
C LEU A 529 -16.78 15.78 -19.39
N ALA A 530 -15.55 16.15 -18.99
CA ALA A 530 -14.87 15.54 -17.86
C ALA A 530 -15.66 15.70 -16.55
N GLU A 531 -16.16 16.90 -16.28
CA GLU A 531 -17.01 17.20 -15.12
C GLU A 531 -18.34 16.42 -15.16
N ALA A 532 -18.96 16.29 -16.33
CA ALA A 532 -20.22 15.56 -16.49
C ALA A 532 -20.06 14.04 -16.27
N LEU A 533 -18.94 13.45 -16.68
CA LEU A 533 -18.66 12.01 -16.49
C LEU A 533 -18.25 11.67 -15.05
N ALA A 534 -17.77 12.65 -14.26
CA ALA A 534 -17.36 12.46 -12.87
C ALA A 534 -18.51 12.09 -11.90
N GLY A 535 -19.77 12.13 -12.36
CA GLY A 535 -20.93 11.61 -11.62
C GLY A 535 -21.11 10.08 -11.72
N GLN A 536 -20.43 9.42 -12.66
CA GLN A 536 -20.56 7.97 -12.92
C GLN A 536 -19.20 7.25 -13.00
N PHE A 537 -18.11 7.97 -13.31
CA PHE A 537 -16.76 7.43 -13.47
C PHE A 537 -15.76 8.12 -12.54
N THR A 538 -14.70 7.41 -12.16
CA THR A 538 -13.46 8.03 -11.69
C THR A 538 -12.73 8.61 -12.91
N VAL A 539 -12.77 9.93 -13.08
CA VAL A 539 -12.27 10.60 -14.28
C VAL A 539 -10.79 11.00 -14.12
N ILE A 540 -10.01 10.78 -15.17
CA ILE A 540 -8.64 11.26 -15.33
C ILE A 540 -8.59 12.09 -16.61
N ALA A 541 -8.48 13.41 -16.46
CA ALA A 541 -8.35 14.35 -17.57
C ALA A 541 -6.87 14.66 -17.86
N ILE A 542 -6.47 14.63 -19.12
CA ILE A 542 -5.10 14.92 -19.59
C ILE A 542 -5.16 16.02 -20.65
N ASP A 543 -4.37 17.09 -20.49
CA ASP A 543 -4.20 18.14 -21.51
C ASP A 543 -2.78 18.76 -21.38
N PRO A 544 -2.13 19.20 -22.47
CA PRO A 544 -0.78 19.75 -22.38
C PRO A 544 -0.77 21.19 -21.84
N ASP A 545 -1.90 21.90 -21.85
CA ASP A 545 -2.00 23.26 -21.33
C ASP A 545 -2.19 23.28 -19.81
N ALA A 546 -1.11 23.61 -19.11
CA ALA A 546 -1.10 23.77 -17.66
C ALA A 546 -2.07 24.87 -17.16
N ALA A 547 -2.44 25.86 -17.97
CA ALA A 547 -3.44 26.87 -17.62
C ALA A 547 -4.86 26.26 -17.64
N LYS A 548 -5.25 25.53 -18.70
CA LYS A 548 -6.52 24.79 -18.74
C LYS A 548 -6.64 23.82 -17.57
N VAL A 549 -5.61 22.99 -17.36
CA VAL A 549 -5.58 21.98 -16.29
C VAL A 549 -5.75 22.65 -14.91
N ASN A 550 -5.06 23.75 -14.63
CA ASN A 550 -5.20 24.46 -13.35
C ASN A 550 -6.52 25.24 -13.21
N ALA A 551 -7.11 25.73 -14.31
CA ALA A 551 -8.46 26.30 -14.29
C ALA A 551 -9.52 25.23 -13.96
N LEU A 552 -9.43 24.05 -14.58
CA LEU A 552 -10.29 22.91 -14.32
C LEU A 552 -10.15 22.42 -12.86
N ARG A 553 -8.92 22.24 -12.36
CA ARG A 553 -8.62 21.89 -10.95
C ARG A 553 -9.29 22.87 -9.96
N ARG A 554 -9.18 24.18 -10.23
CA ARG A 554 -9.83 25.23 -9.41
C ARG A 554 -11.35 25.09 -9.42
N ARG A 555 -11.97 24.89 -10.60
CA ARG A 555 -13.43 24.71 -10.73
C ARG A 555 -13.90 23.46 -9.98
N LEU A 556 -13.29 22.31 -10.24
CA LEU A 556 -13.65 21.02 -9.63
C LEU A 556 -13.43 21.00 -8.10
N HIS A 557 -12.45 21.73 -7.58
CA HIS A 557 -12.28 21.93 -6.15
C HIS A 557 -13.39 22.81 -5.55
N GLY A 558 -13.78 23.88 -6.24
CA GLY A 558 -14.95 24.71 -5.86
C GLY A 558 -16.26 23.93 -5.87
N LEU A 559 -16.35 22.86 -6.65
CA LEU A 559 -17.45 21.89 -6.66
C LEU A 559 -17.26 20.69 -5.72
N GLY A 560 -16.19 20.63 -4.92
CA GLY A 560 -15.96 19.55 -3.94
C GLY A 560 -15.68 18.14 -4.51
N ILE A 561 -15.46 18.01 -5.82
CA ILE A 561 -15.27 16.71 -6.52
C ILE A 561 -13.84 16.47 -7.01
N TYR A 562 -12.96 17.47 -6.93
CA TYR A 562 -11.55 17.31 -7.30
C TYR A 562 -10.81 16.36 -6.35
N GLY A 563 -10.10 15.41 -6.94
CA GLY A 563 -9.30 14.39 -6.26
C GLY A 563 -10.09 13.16 -5.82
N SER A 564 -11.37 13.31 -5.42
CA SER A 564 -12.25 12.18 -5.07
C SER A 564 -12.82 11.47 -6.29
N SER A 565 -13.56 12.19 -7.15
CA SER A 565 -14.20 11.63 -8.35
C SER A 565 -13.42 11.94 -9.63
N ILE A 566 -12.66 13.03 -9.67
CA ILE A 566 -11.97 13.50 -10.87
C ILE A 566 -10.60 14.09 -10.57
N SER A 567 -9.59 13.69 -11.34
CA SER A 567 -8.25 14.28 -11.36
C SER A 567 -7.94 14.87 -12.74
N ALA A 568 -7.04 15.85 -12.80
CA ALA A 568 -6.62 16.48 -14.04
C ALA A 568 -5.10 16.70 -14.02
N HIS A 569 -4.42 16.34 -15.10
CA HIS A 569 -2.94 16.30 -15.18
C HIS A 569 -2.44 17.01 -16.43
N VAL A 570 -1.23 17.56 -16.34
CA VAL A 570 -0.54 18.17 -17.48
C VAL A 570 0.21 17.08 -18.24
N GLY A 571 -0.09 16.92 -19.52
CA GLY A 571 0.57 15.92 -20.37
C GLY A 571 0.00 15.87 -21.79
N ASP A 572 0.78 15.32 -22.71
CA ASP A 572 0.36 15.08 -24.09
C ASP A 572 -0.71 13.96 -24.14
N PRO A 573 -1.95 14.18 -24.64
CA PRO A 573 -3.01 13.19 -24.55
C PRO A 573 -2.80 11.93 -25.40
N LEU A 574 -1.84 11.95 -26.32
CA LEU A 574 -1.52 10.87 -27.24
C LEU A 574 -0.32 10.05 -26.75
N THR A 575 0.64 10.68 -26.07
CA THR A 575 1.90 10.05 -25.60
C THR A 575 2.05 9.95 -24.08
N HIS A 576 1.12 10.48 -23.28
CA HIS A 576 1.13 10.31 -21.81
C HIS A 576 1.14 8.83 -21.42
N SER A 577 1.98 8.47 -20.44
CA SER A 577 2.05 7.10 -19.92
C SER A 577 0.80 6.81 -19.09
N PHE A 578 0.00 5.85 -19.57
CA PHE A 578 -1.05 5.20 -18.78
C PHE A 578 -0.62 3.78 -18.42
N PRO A 579 -0.94 3.28 -17.22
CA PRO A 579 -0.85 1.84 -16.98
C PRO A 579 -1.77 1.08 -17.95
N PRO A 580 -1.38 -0.11 -18.41
CA PRO A 580 -2.21 -0.93 -19.28
C PRO A 580 -3.52 -1.29 -18.58
N PHE A 581 -4.56 -1.52 -19.37
CA PHE A 581 -5.83 -2.09 -18.89
C PHE A 581 -6.61 -1.23 -17.87
N LEU A 582 -6.26 0.07 -17.76
CA LEU A 582 -6.85 1.04 -16.85
C LEU A 582 -8.33 1.36 -17.14
N ALA A 583 -8.67 1.62 -18.39
CA ALA A 583 -9.84 2.43 -18.76
C ALA A 583 -11.06 1.59 -19.13
N ASP A 584 -12.14 1.76 -18.38
CA ASP A 584 -13.49 1.31 -18.76
C ASP A 584 -14.04 2.17 -19.92
N LEU A 585 -13.72 3.48 -19.94
CA LEU A 585 -14.11 4.45 -20.97
C LEU A 585 -12.94 5.36 -21.37
N VAL A 586 -12.82 5.72 -22.66
CA VAL A 586 -11.91 6.77 -23.15
C VAL A 586 -12.66 7.73 -24.09
N VAL A 587 -12.52 9.03 -23.88
CA VAL A 587 -13.17 10.10 -24.68
C VAL A 587 -12.20 11.27 -24.91
N THR A 588 -12.62 12.25 -25.71
CA THR A 588 -11.87 13.49 -25.99
C THR A 588 -12.80 14.70 -26.12
N GLU A 589 -12.34 15.89 -25.70
CA GLU A 589 -12.99 17.16 -26.02
C GLU A 589 -12.38 17.87 -27.25
N THR A 590 -11.22 17.40 -27.73
CA THR A 590 -10.40 17.98 -28.82
C THR A 590 -10.13 16.93 -29.92
N PRO A 591 -11.16 16.52 -30.69
CA PRO A 591 -11.05 15.41 -31.64
C PRO A 591 -10.05 15.63 -32.78
N GLU A 592 -9.72 16.89 -33.10
CA GLU A 592 -8.71 17.30 -34.08
C GLU A 592 -7.30 16.73 -33.79
N CYS A 593 -7.01 16.38 -32.53
CA CYS A 593 -5.77 15.71 -32.15
C CYS A 593 -5.67 14.27 -32.69
N PHE A 594 -6.80 13.61 -32.95
CA PHE A 594 -6.88 12.20 -33.36
C PHE A 594 -6.95 12.07 -34.89
N ASN A 595 -5.96 12.62 -35.59
CA ASN A 595 -5.86 12.63 -37.05
C ASN A 595 -4.79 11.66 -37.60
N ALA A 596 -4.77 11.43 -38.92
CA ALA A 596 -3.86 10.49 -39.58
C ALA A 596 -2.34 10.76 -39.35
N LYS A 597 -1.91 11.99 -39.05
CA LYS A 597 -0.48 12.25 -38.73
C LYS A 597 -0.07 11.73 -37.36
N ALA A 598 -1.03 11.37 -36.51
CA ALA A 598 -0.81 10.77 -35.20
C ALA A 598 -1.00 9.24 -35.20
N GLU A 599 -0.92 8.59 -36.38
CA GLU A 599 -1.13 7.16 -36.56
C GLU A 599 -0.15 6.27 -35.77
N THR A 600 -0.56 4.99 -35.64
CA THR A 600 0.10 3.95 -34.83
C THR A 600 0.16 4.26 -33.34
N VAL A 601 0.88 5.32 -32.92
CA VAL A 601 1.07 5.73 -31.52
C VAL A 601 -0.26 6.00 -30.82
N SER A 602 -1.18 6.76 -31.45
CA SER A 602 -2.48 7.07 -30.85
C SER A 602 -3.38 5.84 -30.69
N PHE A 603 -3.37 4.93 -31.66
CA PHE A 603 -4.11 3.67 -31.56
C PHE A 603 -3.52 2.78 -30.46
N GLN A 604 -2.19 2.62 -30.45
CA GLN A 604 -1.47 1.77 -29.50
C GLN A 604 -1.67 2.26 -28.06
N ASN A 605 -1.48 3.55 -27.77
CA ASN A 605 -1.61 4.06 -26.41
C ASN A 605 -3.07 4.02 -25.90
N VAL A 606 -4.04 4.43 -26.73
CA VAL A 606 -5.46 4.30 -26.37
C VAL A 606 -5.84 2.84 -26.13
N PHE A 607 -5.52 1.93 -27.06
CA PHE A 607 -5.87 0.51 -26.92
C PHE A 607 -5.13 -0.15 -25.75
N HIS A 608 -3.88 0.22 -25.48
CA HIS A 608 -3.11 -0.23 -24.31
C HIS A 608 -3.82 0.12 -23.00
N ALA A 609 -4.32 1.35 -22.89
CA ALA A 609 -5.10 1.80 -21.74
C ALA A 609 -6.46 1.10 -21.60
N LEU A 610 -7.11 0.64 -22.67
CA LEU A 610 -8.44 -0.01 -22.58
C LEU A 610 -8.40 -1.30 -21.75
N ARG A 611 -9.31 -1.38 -20.78
CA ARG A 611 -9.51 -2.53 -19.87
C ARG A 611 -10.09 -3.74 -20.61
N PRO A 612 -9.57 -4.97 -20.40
CA PRO A 612 -10.21 -6.21 -20.88
C PRO A 612 -11.63 -6.38 -20.36
N TYR A 613 -12.42 -7.25 -20.99
CA TYR A 613 -13.85 -7.41 -20.70
C TYR A 613 -14.65 -6.08 -20.82
N GLY A 614 -14.49 -5.37 -21.95
CA GLY A 614 -15.45 -4.35 -22.41
C GLY A 614 -14.97 -2.90 -22.43
N GLY A 615 -13.75 -2.59 -21.98
CA GLY A 615 -13.22 -1.22 -21.98
C GLY A 615 -13.23 -0.62 -23.39
N THR A 616 -13.84 0.56 -23.54
CA THR A 616 -14.17 1.14 -24.86
C THR A 616 -13.79 2.62 -24.99
N ALA A 617 -13.10 2.95 -26.08
CA ALA A 617 -12.87 4.33 -26.51
C ALA A 617 -14.01 4.80 -27.43
N CYS A 618 -14.51 6.01 -27.20
CA CYS A 618 -15.53 6.68 -28.00
C CYS A 618 -14.94 7.99 -28.53
N LEU A 619 -14.45 7.96 -29.76
CA LEU A 619 -13.61 9.02 -30.34
C LEU A 619 -14.28 9.60 -31.60
N SER A 620 -14.28 10.93 -31.74
CA SER A 620 -14.87 11.59 -32.92
C SER A 620 -13.88 11.67 -34.09
N VAL A 621 -13.24 10.55 -34.43
CA VAL A 621 -12.18 10.46 -35.46
C VAL A 621 -12.71 10.90 -36.83
N PRO A 622 -11.99 11.75 -37.59
CA PRO A 622 -12.38 12.16 -38.94
C PRO A 622 -12.63 10.96 -39.86
N LYS A 623 -13.61 11.07 -40.78
CA LYS A 623 -14.03 9.93 -41.62
C LYS A 623 -12.91 9.31 -42.47
N ALA A 624 -11.97 10.12 -42.96
CA ALA A 624 -10.81 9.64 -43.71
C ALA A 624 -9.92 8.70 -42.85
N ASP A 625 -9.71 9.07 -41.60
CA ASP A 625 -8.71 8.45 -40.72
C ASP A 625 -9.23 7.15 -40.08
N ARG A 626 -10.56 6.93 -40.06
CA ARG A 626 -11.21 5.71 -39.52
C ARG A 626 -10.70 4.42 -40.16
N ALA A 627 -10.25 4.47 -41.41
CA ALA A 627 -9.76 3.30 -42.13
C ALA A 627 -8.50 2.70 -41.48
N ALA A 628 -7.56 3.54 -41.05
CA ALA A 628 -6.33 3.11 -40.37
C ALA A 628 -6.62 2.47 -39.01
N TRP A 629 -7.50 3.10 -38.22
CA TRP A 629 -7.93 2.56 -36.91
C TRP A 629 -8.61 1.19 -37.04
N LYS A 630 -9.49 1.00 -38.05
CA LYS A 630 -10.11 -0.31 -38.34
C LYS A 630 -9.08 -1.35 -38.75
N LYS A 631 -8.09 -0.99 -39.57
CA LYS A 631 -6.99 -1.88 -39.99
C LYS A 631 -6.13 -2.33 -38.80
N ALA A 632 -5.76 -1.41 -37.91
CA ALA A 632 -5.00 -1.71 -36.70
C ALA A 632 -5.80 -2.59 -35.70
N ALA A 633 -7.10 -2.34 -35.57
CA ALA A 633 -8.00 -3.20 -34.79
C ALA A 633 -8.13 -4.61 -35.37
N ALA A 634 -8.28 -4.75 -36.69
CA ALA A 634 -8.39 -6.05 -37.36
C ALA A 634 -7.13 -6.93 -37.16
N ALA A 635 -5.94 -6.32 -37.09
CA ALA A 635 -4.69 -7.02 -36.76
C ALA A 635 -4.59 -7.46 -35.28
N THR A 636 -5.50 -7.02 -34.41
CA THR A 636 -5.40 -7.15 -32.96
C THR A 636 -6.51 -8.05 -32.40
N LYS A 637 -6.18 -9.29 -32.02
CA LYS A 637 -7.12 -10.37 -31.65
C LYS A 637 -8.30 -9.95 -30.74
N THR A 638 -8.06 -9.09 -29.75
CA THR A 638 -9.07 -8.61 -28.76
C THR A 638 -9.61 -7.20 -29.02
N ALA A 639 -9.21 -6.54 -30.11
CA ALA A 639 -9.79 -5.25 -30.51
C ALA A 639 -11.02 -5.45 -31.39
N ARG A 640 -12.06 -4.62 -31.21
CA ARG A 640 -13.21 -4.52 -32.11
C ARG A 640 -13.53 -3.05 -32.38
N THR A 641 -14.08 -2.75 -33.56
CA THR A 641 -14.50 -1.40 -33.92
C THR A 641 -15.90 -1.38 -34.48
N SER A 642 -16.67 -0.37 -34.12
CA SER A 642 -17.98 -0.03 -34.69
C SER A 642 -18.11 1.49 -34.84
N GLU A 643 -19.18 1.97 -35.46
CA GLU A 643 -19.45 3.41 -35.60
C GLU A 643 -20.86 3.73 -35.09
N ASP A 644 -20.98 4.82 -34.34
CA ASP A 644 -22.26 5.41 -33.92
C ASP A 644 -22.29 6.88 -34.35
N GLY A 645 -22.89 7.13 -35.52
CA GLY A 645 -22.96 8.44 -36.16
C GLY A 645 -21.59 9.12 -36.31
N LYS A 646 -21.31 10.09 -35.43
CA LYS A 646 -20.04 10.84 -35.44
C LYS A 646 -18.89 10.13 -34.73
N TRP A 647 -19.13 9.05 -33.99
CA TRP A 647 -18.11 8.35 -33.21
C TRP A 647 -17.60 7.10 -33.93
N LEU A 648 -16.29 6.91 -33.85
CA LEU A 648 -15.65 5.60 -33.96
C LEU A 648 -15.56 5.02 -32.54
N LEU A 649 -16.10 3.82 -32.35
CA LEU A 649 -15.94 3.05 -31.13
C LEU A 649 -14.81 2.04 -31.32
N LEU A 650 -13.91 1.94 -30.34
CA LEU A 650 -12.84 0.93 -30.27
C LEU A 650 -12.93 0.24 -28.91
N SER A 651 -13.21 -1.06 -28.89
CA SER A 651 -13.43 -1.85 -27.68
C SER A 651 -12.37 -2.95 -27.51
N ARG A 652 -11.94 -3.20 -26.27
CA ARG A 652 -11.19 -4.41 -25.90
C ARG A 652 -12.14 -5.48 -25.36
N VAL A 653 -12.40 -6.51 -26.17
CA VAL A 653 -13.39 -7.56 -25.85
C VAL A 653 -12.74 -8.80 -25.22
N GLY A 654 -13.43 -9.38 -24.23
CA GLY A 654 -13.03 -10.62 -23.56
C GLY A 654 -11.74 -10.54 -22.73
N ALA A 655 -11.24 -11.73 -22.37
CA ALA A 655 -9.98 -11.91 -21.64
C ALA A 655 -8.74 -11.50 -22.47
N LEU A 656 -7.60 -11.36 -21.79
CA LEU A 656 -6.31 -11.28 -22.48
C LEU A 656 -6.01 -12.60 -23.23
N PRO A 657 -5.33 -12.56 -24.39
CA PRO A 657 -5.02 -13.77 -25.14
C PRO A 657 -4.24 -14.79 -24.29
N GLU A 658 -4.69 -16.03 -24.25
CA GLU A 658 -4.09 -17.14 -23.47
C GLU A 658 -4.06 -16.95 -21.94
N ALA A 659 -4.74 -15.93 -21.41
CA ALA A 659 -5.00 -15.82 -19.98
C ALA A 659 -6.07 -16.84 -19.53
N ALA A 660 -6.05 -17.22 -18.25
CA ALA A 660 -6.98 -18.20 -17.69
C ALA A 660 -7.40 -17.85 -16.25
N ASP A 661 -8.47 -18.47 -15.77
CA ASP A 661 -8.99 -18.26 -14.42
C ASP A 661 -8.26 -19.10 -13.36
N TRP A 662 -8.31 -18.62 -12.11
CA TRP A 662 -8.25 -19.42 -10.89
C TRP A 662 -9.68 -19.55 -10.34
N SER A 663 -10.52 -20.30 -11.07
CA SER A 663 -11.96 -20.42 -10.88
C SER A 663 -12.34 -21.36 -9.73
N HIS A 664 -11.48 -22.32 -9.36
CA HIS A 664 -11.73 -23.34 -8.35
C HIS A 664 -10.70 -23.32 -7.21
N ALA A 665 -11.00 -23.99 -6.09
CA ALA A 665 -10.06 -24.13 -4.97
C ALA A 665 -8.73 -24.77 -5.41
N GLY A 666 -8.80 -25.78 -6.28
CA GLY A 666 -7.67 -26.46 -6.91
C GLY A 666 -7.14 -25.80 -8.19
N GLY A 667 -7.32 -24.49 -8.38
CA GLY A 667 -6.94 -23.78 -9.60
C GLY A 667 -8.08 -23.78 -10.61
N ASN A 668 -8.22 -24.91 -11.32
CA ASN A 668 -9.21 -25.10 -12.36
C ASN A 668 -10.15 -26.29 -12.03
N ALA A 669 -11.08 -26.58 -12.95
CA ALA A 669 -12.08 -27.62 -12.81
C ALA A 669 -11.47 -29.04 -12.70
N GLY A 670 -10.33 -29.24 -13.37
CA GLY A 670 -9.51 -30.45 -13.29
C GLY A 670 -8.70 -30.60 -11.99
N ASN A 671 -8.82 -29.69 -11.02
CA ASN A 671 -8.15 -29.78 -9.72
C ASN A 671 -6.60 -29.80 -9.81
N THR A 672 -6.03 -29.25 -10.89
CA THR A 672 -4.59 -29.33 -11.24
C THR A 672 -3.64 -28.77 -10.18
N GLY A 673 -4.11 -27.82 -9.35
CA GLY A 673 -3.28 -26.95 -8.52
C GLY A 673 -2.72 -25.74 -9.28
N SER A 674 -3.22 -25.49 -10.49
CA SER A 674 -2.72 -24.49 -11.43
C SER A 674 -3.88 -23.72 -12.10
N SER A 675 -3.63 -22.47 -12.51
CA SER A 675 -4.34 -21.90 -13.65
C SER A 675 -3.74 -22.43 -14.95
N ASN A 676 -4.44 -22.26 -16.07
CA ASN A 676 -3.92 -22.57 -17.41
C ASN A 676 -3.32 -21.31 -18.08
N ASP A 677 -2.91 -20.31 -17.31
CA ASP A 677 -2.59 -18.96 -17.80
C ASP A 677 -1.21 -18.91 -18.48
N ARG A 678 -1.21 -18.87 -19.82
CA ARG A 678 0.01 -18.83 -20.64
C ARG A 678 0.46 -17.41 -21.01
N PHE A 679 -0.35 -16.40 -20.69
CA PHE A 679 0.00 -14.97 -20.86
C PHE A 679 1.00 -14.51 -19.79
N LEU A 680 0.78 -14.92 -18.54
CA LEU A 680 1.61 -14.47 -17.40
C LEU A 680 2.97 -15.19 -17.38
N ARG A 681 4.03 -14.49 -17.81
CA ARG A 681 5.44 -14.94 -17.82
C ARG A 681 6.38 -13.89 -17.22
N GLY A 682 7.53 -14.31 -16.68
CA GLY A 682 8.53 -13.38 -16.15
C GLY A 682 9.33 -12.64 -17.24
N PRO A 683 10.07 -11.57 -16.86
CA PRO A 683 10.01 -10.87 -15.58
C PRO A 683 8.73 -10.02 -15.46
N LEU A 684 8.19 -9.92 -14.25
CA LEU A 684 7.02 -9.08 -13.96
C LEU A 684 7.41 -7.66 -13.50
N GLY A 685 6.46 -6.74 -13.55
CA GLY A 685 6.55 -5.40 -12.94
C GLY A 685 5.19 -4.96 -12.38
N LEU A 686 5.20 -3.93 -11.54
CA LEU A 686 4.02 -3.53 -10.76
C LEU A 686 2.95 -2.85 -11.64
N LEU A 687 1.70 -3.31 -11.57
CA LEU A 687 0.57 -2.71 -12.29
C LEU A 687 -0.21 -1.71 -11.42
N TRP A 688 -0.62 -2.13 -10.23
CA TRP A 688 -1.31 -1.30 -9.24
C TRP A 688 -1.03 -1.77 -7.82
N TYR A 689 -1.22 -0.87 -6.85
CA TYR A 689 -1.22 -1.20 -5.42
C TYR A 689 -2.24 -0.36 -4.64
N ASP A 690 -2.80 -0.91 -3.57
CA ASP A 690 -3.71 -0.21 -2.68
C ASP A 690 -3.55 -0.69 -1.22
N GLY A 691 -3.37 0.25 -0.29
CA GLY A 691 -3.21 -0.03 1.15
C GLY A 691 -4.52 -0.15 1.94
N SER A 692 -5.67 0.18 1.33
CA SER A 692 -7.02 0.01 1.90
C SER A 692 -7.60 -1.39 1.66
N ILE A 693 -7.17 -2.06 0.60
CA ILE A 693 -7.63 -3.41 0.25
C ILE A 693 -6.81 -4.44 1.03
N ARG A 694 -7.40 -5.00 2.09
CA ARG A 694 -6.74 -5.98 2.97
C ARG A 694 -7.73 -6.68 3.89
N TRP A 695 -7.35 -7.86 4.38
CA TRP A 695 -8.12 -8.65 5.35
C TRP A 695 -7.24 -9.06 6.52
N ASN A 696 -7.85 -9.14 7.71
CA ASN A 696 -7.18 -9.67 8.89
C ASN A 696 -6.81 -11.15 8.66
N ARG A 697 -5.61 -11.55 9.10
CA ARG A 697 -5.06 -12.90 8.92
C ARG A 697 -5.95 -13.96 9.60
N GLN A 698 -6.87 -14.57 8.84
CA GLN A 698 -7.71 -15.71 9.27
C GLN A 698 -7.43 -16.97 8.44
N PRO A 699 -6.45 -17.81 8.82
CA PRO A 699 -6.13 -19.04 8.09
C PRO A 699 -7.35 -19.97 7.97
N GLY A 700 -7.61 -20.47 6.76
CA GLY A 700 -8.74 -21.39 6.49
C GLY A 700 -10.13 -20.74 6.49
N ARG A 701 -10.25 -19.43 6.74
CA ARG A 701 -11.51 -18.68 6.62
C ARG A 701 -11.52 -17.71 5.44
N THR A 702 -10.36 -17.18 5.06
CA THR A 702 -10.24 -16.32 3.88
C THR A 702 -9.91 -17.13 2.64
N GLU A 703 -10.83 -17.17 1.69
CA GLU A 703 -10.67 -17.77 0.37
C GLU A 703 -10.68 -16.71 -0.74
N VAL A 704 -10.03 -17.04 -1.86
CA VAL A 704 -9.99 -16.20 -3.06
C VAL A 704 -10.22 -17.05 -4.30
N ARG A 705 -10.85 -16.47 -5.32
CA ARG A 705 -10.84 -16.93 -6.73
C ARG A 705 -10.49 -15.73 -7.61
N VAL A 706 -9.99 -16.00 -8.82
CA VAL A 706 -9.76 -14.97 -9.84
C VAL A 706 -10.42 -15.45 -11.13
N ALA A 707 -11.47 -14.77 -11.58
CA ALA A 707 -12.19 -15.17 -12.77
C ALA A 707 -12.85 -13.99 -13.49
N GLY A 708 -12.89 -14.01 -14.82
CA GLY A 708 -13.61 -13.01 -15.63
C GLY A 708 -13.20 -11.56 -15.35
N GLY A 709 -11.90 -11.31 -15.12
CA GLY A 709 -11.36 -9.99 -14.78
C GLY A 709 -11.56 -9.55 -13.33
N ARG A 710 -11.96 -10.46 -12.43
CA ARG A 710 -12.35 -10.13 -11.04
C ARG A 710 -11.65 -11.02 -10.01
N ILE A 711 -11.09 -10.41 -8.96
CA ILE A 711 -10.66 -11.08 -7.73
C ILE A 711 -11.87 -11.14 -6.79
N PHE A 712 -12.36 -12.35 -6.52
CA PHE A 712 -13.40 -12.59 -5.53
C PHE A 712 -12.77 -13.01 -4.21
N VAL A 713 -13.11 -12.35 -3.10
CA VAL A 713 -12.59 -12.68 -1.77
C VAL A 713 -13.74 -12.97 -0.80
N ARG A 714 -13.74 -14.17 -0.24
CA ARG A 714 -14.65 -14.62 0.82
C ARG A 714 -13.91 -14.57 2.15
N ALA A 715 -14.42 -13.80 3.11
CA ALA A 715 -13.84 -13.64 4.44
C ALA A 715 -14.97 -13.61 5.49
N ASP A 716 -15.06 -12.54 6.29
CA ASP A 716 -16.23 -12.14 7.07
C ASP A 716 -17.40 -11.61 6.21
N ARG A 717 -17.06 -11.15 5.00
CA ARG A 717 -17.95 -10.66 3.93
C ARG A 717 -17.51 -11.25 2.58
N MET A 718 -18.26 -10.99 1.51
CA MET A 718 -17.87 -11.37 0.15
C MET A 718 -17.66 -10.11 -0.70
N LEU A 719 -16.48 -10.02 -1.32
CA LEU A 719 -16.02 -8.84 -2.06
C LEU A 719 -15.63 -9.23 -3.48
N ALA A 720 -15.91 -8.37 -4.46
CA ALA A 720 -15.26 -8.42 -5.77
C ALA A 720 -14.40 -7.16 -6.01
N ILE A 721 -13.24 -7.37 -6.61
CA ILE A 721 -12.27 -6.34 -7.01
C ILE A 721 -11.87 -6.58 -8.46
N ASP A 722 -11.67 -5.53 -9.23
CA ASP A 722 -11.12 -5.61 -10.59
C ASP A 722 -9.62 -5.99 -10.60
N VAL A 723 -9.22 -6.97 -11.41
CA VAL A 723 -7.82 -7.45 -11.47
C VAL A 723 -6.86 -6.43 -12.08
N PHE A 724 -7.34 -5.51 -12.93
CA PHE A 724 -6.52 -4.59 -13.72
C PHE A 724 -6.29 -3.24 -13.04
N THR A 725 -7.19 -2.84 -12.13
CA THR A 725 -7.19 -1.50 -11.51
C THR A 725 -7.26 -1.52 -9.98
N GLY A 726 -7.52 -2.67 -9.37
CA GLY A 726 -7.77 -2.78 -7.92
C GLY A 726 -9.10 -2.16 -7.48
N ARG A 727 -9.94 -1.67 -8.41
CA ARG A 727 -11.23 -1.04 -8.07
C ARG A 727 -12.17 -2.04 -7.38
N ARG A 728 -12.67 -1.70 -6.20
CA ARG A 728 -13.76 -2.44 -5.54
C ARG A 728 -15.01 -2.37 -6.43
N LEU A 729 -15.56 -3.52 -6.79
CA LEU A 729 -16.75 -3.64 -7.64
C LEU A 729 -18.02 -3.74 -6.80
N TRP A 730 -18.03 -4.65 -5.83
CA TRP A 730 -19.13 -4.82 -4.89
C TRP A 730 -18.66 -5.42 -3.56
N ASP A 731 -19.47 -5.22 -2.52
CA ASP A 731 -19.20 -5.62 -1.15
C ASP A 731 -20.51 -6.09 -0.48
N ARG A 732 -20.69 -7.41 -0.36
CA ARG A 732 -21.93 -8.04 0.11
C ARG A 732 -21.69 -8.81 1.42
N PRO A 733 -22.72 -8.98 2.28
CA PRO A 733 -22.67 -9.97 3.35
C PRO A 733 -22.35 -11.38 2.80
N LEU A 734 -21.86 -12.29 3.65
CA LEU A 734 -21.70 -13.68 3.23
C LEU A 734 -23.06 -14.28 2.82
N PRO A 735 -23.17 -14.89 1.63
CA PRO A 735 -24.43 -15.50 1.17
C PRO A 735 -24.73 -16.74 2.01
N ARG A 736 -25.93 -16.80 2.60
CA ARG A 736 -26.38 -17.89 3.47
C ARG A 736 -27.71 -18.45 2.98
N ALA A 737 -27.82 -19.77 2.93
CA ALA A 737 -29.09 -20.43 2.71
C ALA A 737 -29.98 -20.30 3.96
N ALA A 738 -31.31 -20.28 3.76
CA ALA A 738 -32.27 -20.30 4.87
C ALA A 738 -32.00 -21.49 5.82
N GLY A 739 -32.09 -21.24 7.13
CA GLY A 739 -31.81 -22.24 8.15
C GLY A 739 -30.33 -22.64 8.33
N SER A 740 -29.36 -22.05 7.59
CA SER A 740 -27.95 -22.42 7.71
C SER A 740 -27.02 -21.26 8.11
N GLY A 741 -26.17 -21.52 9.12
CA GLY A 741 -25.05 -20.66 9.49
C GLY A 741 -23.75 -20.93 8.73
N ALA A 742 -23.69 -21.98 7.90
CA ALA A 742 -22.46 -22.48 7.29
C ALA A 742 -22.30 -22.03 5.83
N VAL A 743 -21.16 -21.41 5.51
CA VAL A 743 -20.76 -21.05 4.14
C VAL A 743 -19.44 -21.76 3.83
N GLY A 744 -19.47 -22.64 2.83
CA GLY A 744 -18.36 -23.47 2.38
C GLY A 744 -17.54 -22.83 1.27
N GLU A 745 -16.89 -23.69 0.46
CA GLU A 745 -16.14 -23.26 -0.73
C GLU A 745 -17.05 -22.63 -1.80
N PHE A 746 -16.42 -21.89 -2.72
CA PHE A 746 -17.10 -21.36 -3.90
C PHE A 746 -16.31 -21.61 -5.21
N VAL A 747 -17.00 -21.46 -6.33
CA VAL A 747 -16.47 -21.43 -7.69
C VAL A 747 -16.86 -20.11 -8.32
N ALA A 748 -15.96 -19.50 -9.08
CA ALA A 748 -16.26 -18.28 -9.83
C ALA A 748 -15.91 -18.50 -11.31
N VAL A 749 -16.81 -18.04 -12.19
CA VAL A 749 -16.61 -17.91 -13.64
C VAL A 749 -17.03 -16.49 -14.06
N GLU A 750 -16.96 -16.14 -15.34
CA GLU A 750 -17.15 -14.76 -15.81
C GLU A 750 -18.54 -14.17 -15.53
N ASP A 751 -19.57 -15.03 -15.54
CA ASP A 751 -20.99 -14.71 -15.39
C ASP A 751 -21.53 -14.98 -13.97
N THR A 752 -21.15 -16.09 -13.34
CA THR A 752 -21.72 -16.55 -12.07
C THR A 752 -20.69 -16.95 -11.02
N VAL A 753 -20.99 -16.68 -9.76
CA VAL A 753 -20.28 -17.21 -8.59
C VAL A 753 -21.19 -18.19 -7.84
N TYR A 754 -20.78 -19.46 -7.82
CA TYR A 754 -21.50 -20.56 -7.18
C TYR A 754 -20.92 -20.83 -5.79
N VAL A 755 -21.71 -20.62 -4.73
CA VAL A 755 -21.27 -20.76 -3.33
C VAL A 755 -21.99 -21.93 -2.66
N ALA A 756 -21.26 -22.82 -2.01
CA ALA A 756 -21.88 -23.85 -1.17
C ALA A 756 -22.33 -23.24 0.18
N ALA A 757 -23.61 -23.32 0.50
CA ALA A 757 -24.20 -22.75 1.70
C ALA A 757 -25.06 -23.81 2.42
N GLY A 758 -24.43 -24.59 3.30
CA GLY A 758 -25.09 -25.69 4.03
C GLY A 758 -25.68 -26.74 3.08
N ARG A 759 -27.01 -26.75 2.95
CA ARG A 759 -27.78 -27.67 2.09
C ARG A 759 -28.21 -27.07 0.75
N ALA A 760 -27.59 -25.98 0.30
CA ALA A 760 -27.85 -25.40 -1.02
C ALA A 760 -26.56 -24.97 -1.73
N CYS A 761 -26.63 -24.81 -3.05
CA CYS A 761 -25.71 -23.96 -3.79
C CYS A 761 -26.42 -22.64 -4.15
N LEU A 762 -25.80 -21.51 -3.83
CA LEU A 762 -26.32 -20.18 -4.16
C LEU A 762 -25.58 -19.65 -5.38
N ALA A 763 -26.32 -19.17 -6.37
CA ALA A 763 -25.79 -18.56 -7.58
C ALA A 763 -25.89 -17.03 -7.47
N LEU A 764 -24.74 -16.37 -7.48
CA LEU A 764 -24.61 -14.92 -7.47
C LEU A 764 -24.14 -14.42 -8.84
N ASP A 765 -24.69 -13.30 -9.31
CA ASP A 765 -24.17 -12.60 -10.48
C ASP A 765 -22.73 -12.11 -10.19
N ALA A 766 -21.80 -12.37 -11.10
CA ALA A 766 -20.38 -12.05 -10.92
C ALA A 766 -20.09 -10.54 -10.95
N ALA A 767 -20.93 -9.74 -11.62
CA ALA A 767 -20.76 -8.30 -11.79
C ALA A 767 -21.36 -7.46 -10.65
N THR A 768 -22.41 -7.95 -9.97
CA THR A 768 -23.13 -7.23 -8.89
C THR A 768 -23.01 -7.90 -7.52
N GLY A 769 -22.76 -9.21 -7.47
CA GLY A 769 -22.78 -10.03 -6.26
C GLY A 769 -24.18 -10.35 -5.73
N GLU A 770 -25.22 -10.14 -6.53
CA GLU A 770 -26.62 -10.35 -6.14
C GLU A 770 -27.06 -11.78 -6.44
N GLN A 771 -27.82 -12.39 -5.52
CA GLN A 771 -28.28 -13.77 -5.66
C GLN A 771 -29.44 -13.84 -6.66
N HIS A 772 -29.24 -14.52 -7.78
CA HIS A 772 -30.25 -14.71 -8.82
C HIS A 772 -30.85 -16.13 -8.83
N ALA A 773 -30.19 -17.12 -8.20
CA ALA A 773 -30.79 -18.43 -7.96
C ALA A 773 -30.28 -19.12 -6.68
N SER A 774 -31.02 -20.12 -6.23
CA SER A 774 -30.68 -21.00 -5.10
C SER A 774 -31.09 -22.43 -5.45
N PHE A 775 -30.14 -23.37 -5.37
CA PHE A 775 -30.33 -24.76 -5.71
C PHE A 775 -30.28 -25.60 -4.41
N PRO A 776 -31.43 -26.01 -3.85
CA PRO A 776 -31.45 -26.87 -2.66
C PRO A 776 -31.00 -28.30 -3.00
N MET A 777 -30.29 -28.95 -2.07
CA MET A 777 -29.88 -30.34 -2.21
C MET A 777 -31.01 -31.29 -1.75
N PRO A 778 -31.25 -32.42 -2.45
CA PRO A 778 -32.32 -33.36 -2.09
C PRO A 778 -32.30 -33.81 -0.63
N ASP A 779 -33.48 -33.87 0.02
CA ASP A 779 -33.62 -34.14 1.46
C ASP A 779 -33.21 -35.55 1.87
N ASN A 780 -33.29 -36.52 0.95
CA ASN A 780 -32.77 -37.87 1.16
C ASN A 780 -31.24 -37.95 1.16
N ILE A 781 -30.51 -36.89 0.77
CA ILE A 781 -29.04 -36.85 0.78
C ILE A 781 -28.56 -36.05 2.01
N ALA A 782 -28.14 -36.75 3.07
CA ALA A 782 -27.71 -36.14 4.32
C ALA A 782 -26.35 -35.40 4.22
N GLY A 783 -26.18 -34.36 5.06
CA GLY A 783 -24.93 -33.59 5.17
C GLY A 783 -25.03 -32.17 4.64
N SER A 784 -23.88 -31.60 4.26
CA SER A 784 -23.75 -30.27 3.65
C SER A 784 -22.85 -30.32 2.42
N LEU A 785 -23.11 -29.45 1.45
CA LEU A 785 -22.44 -29.40 0.15
C LEU A 785 -21.02 -28.84 0.28
N VAL A 786 -20.03 -29.53 -0.32
CA VAL A 786 -18.62 -29.15 -0.33
C VAL A 786 -17.92 -29.50 -1.66
N HIS A 787 -16.70 -28.97 -1.84
CA HIS A 787 -15.79 -29.24 -2.95
C HIS A 787 -16.38 -29.01 -4.35
N LEU A 788 -17.07 -27.88 -4.56
CA LEU A 788 -17.69 -27.55 -5.84
C LEU A 788 -16.69 -27.56 -7.01
N ARG A 789 -17.12 -28.15 -8.13
CA ARG A 789 -16.45 -28.21 -9.43
C ARG A 789 -17.45 -27.86 -10.53
N LEU A 790 -16.99 -27.28 -11.62
CA LEU A 790 -17.85 -26.77 -12.70
C LEU A 790 -17.13 -26.96 -14.02
N TRP A 791 -17.78 -27.61 -14.99
CA TRP A 791 -17.30 -27.74 -16.35
C TRP A 791 -18.48 -27.66 -17.31
N GLN A 792 -18.41 -26.74 -18.28
CA GLN A 792 -19.54 -26.34 -19.12
C GLN A 792 -20.78 -26.05 -18.25
N ASP A 793 -21.91 -26.74 -18.49
CA ASP A 793 -23.14 -26.57 -17.72
C ASP A 793 -23.27 -27.53 -16.52
N HIS A 794 -22.24 -28.34 -16.21
CA HIS A 794 -22.29 -29.35 -15.15
C HIS A 794 -21.63 -28.87 -13.85
N LEU A 795 -22.44 -28.60 -12.83
CA LEU A 795 -22.03 -28.23 -11.47
C LEU A 795 -21.98 -29.49 -10.59
N VAL A 796 -20.79 -29.92 -10.20
CA VAL A 796 -20.55 -31.14 -9.40
C VAL A 796 -20.09 -30.78 -7.99
N GLY A 797 -20.60 -31.48 -6.99
CA GLY A 797 -20.15 -31.37 -5.59
C GLY A 797 -20.50 -32.63 -4.80
N HIS A 798 -20.23 -32.66 -3.49
CA HIS A 798 -20.68 -33.78 -2.66
C HIS A 798 -21.21 -33.38 -1.28
N LEU A 799 -22.09 -34.24 -0.74
CA LEU A 799 -22.61 -34.20 0.62
C LEU A 799 -22.22 -35.52 1.30
N GLY A 800 -21.29 -35.46 2.26
CA GLY A 800 -20.74 -36.66 2.87
C GLY A 800 -20.14 -37.60 1.80
N LYS A 801 -20.70 -38.80 1.65
CA LYS A 801 -20.30 -39.82 0.66
C LYS A 801 -21.01 -39.72 -0.70
N THR A 802 -22.01 -38.84 -0.84
CA THR A 802 -22.83 -38.77 -2.06
C THR A 802 -22.44 -37.57 -2.90
N VAL A 803 -21.90 -37.84 -4.10
CA VAL A 803 -21.63 -36.88 -5.16
C VAL A 803 -22.94 -36.57 -5.88
N VAL A 804 -23.15 -35.30 -6.24
CA VAL A 804 -24.28 -34.82 -7.03
C VAL A 804 -23.77 -34.02 -8.22
N CYS A 805 -24.45 -34.16 -9.37
CA CYS A 805 -24.26 -33.30 -10.54
C CYS A 805 -25.57 -32.58 -10.86
N LEU A 806 -25.48 -31.26 -10.95
CA LEU A 806 -26.59 -30.36 -11.21
C LEU A 806 -26.36 -29.63 -12.53
N ASP A 807 -27.43 -29.33 -13.24
CA ASP A 807 -27.41 -28.32 -14.29
C ASP A 807 -27.16 -26.92 -13.67
N ARG A 808 -26.12 -26.22 -14.13
CA ARG A 808 -25.67 -24.94 -13.51
C ARG A 808 -26.67 -23.79 -13.66
N LYS A 809 -27.61 -23.89 -14.59
CA LYS A 809 -28.56 -22.83 -14.97
C LYS A 809 -29.89 -22.96 -14.22
N THR A 810 -30.38 -24.19 -14.11
CA THR A 810 -31.68 -24.54 -13.52
C THR A 810 -31.58 -25.13 -12.12
N GLY A 811 -30.40 -25.61 -11.71
CA GLY A 811 -30.19 -26.33 -10.45
C GLY A 811 -30.72 -27.76 -10.44
N LYS A 812 -31.30 -28.24 -11.56
CA LYS A 812 -31.90 -29.58 -11.65
C LYS A 812 -30.83 -30.66 -11.45
N LEU A 813 -31.11 -31.63 -10.57
CA LEU A 813 -30.31 -32.83 -10.42
C LEU A 813 -30.28 -33.62 -11.74
N GLN A 814 -29.09 -33.83 -12.28
CA GLN A 814 -28.86 -34.64 -13.48
C GLN A 814 -28.58 -36.09 -13.08
N TRP A 815 -27.70 -36.30 -12.09
CA TRP A 815 -27.39 -37.61 -11.50
C TRP A 815 -26.76 -37.47 -10.11
N SER A 816 -26.70 -38.57 -9.37
CA SER A 816 -25.95 -38.68 -8.11
C SER A 816 -25.26 -40.04 -7.99
N PHE A 817 -24.12 -40.08 -7.31
CA PHE A 817 -23.34 -41.29 -7.05
C PHE A 817 -22.96 -41.37 -5.57
N THR A 818 -23.04 -42.56 -4.96
CA THR A 818 -22.68 -42.76 -3.54
C THR A 818 -21.43 -43.62 -3.43
N ALA A 819 -20.32 -42.99 -3.03
CA ALA A 819 -19.04 -43.64 -2.78
C ALA A 819 -19.06 -44.48 -1.49
N THR A 820 -18.01 -45.28 -1.27
CA THR A 820 -17.87 -46.08 -0.04
C THR A 820 -17.60 -45.23 1.21
N ARG A 821 -17.00 -44.05 1.03
CA ARG A 821 -16.54 -43.16 2.12
C ARG A 821 -16.76 -41.66 1.82
N PRO A 822 -16.84 -40.79 2.85
CA PRO A 822 -17.06 -39.35 2.68
C PRO A 822 -15.80 -38.52 2.36
N GLN A 823 -14.60 -39.09 2.50
CA GLN A 823 -13.35 -38.42 2.13
C GLN A 823 -13.12 -38.55 0.63
N LEU A 824 -13.58 -37.55 -0.14
CA LEU A 824 -13.54 -37.52 -1.60
C LEU A 824 -12.69 -36.36 -2.14
N SER A 825 -12.10 -36.58 -3.32
CA SER A 825 -11.53 -35.53 -4.16
C SER A 825 -12.21 -35.55 -5.53
N LEU A 826 -12.58 -34.36 -6.02
CA LEU A 826 -13.30 -34.17 -7.27
C LEU A 826 -12.47 -33.39 -8.29
N ALA A 827 -12.44 -33.89 -9.52
CA ALA A 827 -11.92 -33.24 -10.72
C ALA A 827 -12.91 -33.46 -11.87
N VAL A 828 -13.06 -32.50 -12.78
CA VAL A 828 -13.95 -32.59 -13.95
C VAL A 828 -13.28 -31.99 -15.18
N GLY A 829 -13.63 -32.51 -16.36
CA GLY A 829 -13.12 -32.05 -17.66
C GLY A 829 -13.24 -33.12 -18.75
N GLY A 830 -13.12 -32.75 -20.02
CA GLY A 830 -13.11 -33.70 -21.15
C GLY A 830 -14.37 -34.58 -21.27
N GLY A 831 -15.53 -34.09 -20.81
CA GLY A 831 -16.76 -34.88 -20.72
C GLY A 831 -16.76 -35.94 -19.61
N ARG A 832 -15.90 -35.79 -18.59
CA ARG A 832 -15.78 -36.70 -17.44
C ARG A 832 -15.86 -36.00 -16.09
N ALA A 833 -16.38 -36.73 -15.12
CA ALA A 833 -16.30 -36.43 -13.70
C ALA A 833 -15.53 -37.53 -12.98
N TYR A 834 -14.50 -37.14 -12.24
CA TYR A 834 -13.60 -38.04 -11.52
C TYR A 834 -13.85 -37.94 -10.02
N VAL A 835 -14.13 -39.09 -9.40
CA VAL A 835 -14.39 -39.20 -7.97
C VAL A 835 -13.31 -40.11 -7.37
N ALA A 836 -12.35 -39.54 -6.65
CA ALA A 836 -11.31 -40.29 -5.97
C ALA A 836 -11.59 -40.37 -4.47
N GLU A 837 -11.71 -41.59 -3.97
CA GLU A 837 -11.80 -41.88 -2.54
C GLU A 837 -10.42 -41.76 -1.88
N LEU A 838 -10.34 -41.13 -0.71
CA LEU A 838 -9.08 -40.83 -0.03
C LEU A 838 -8.83 -41.76 1.17
N VAL A 839 -7.56 -42.02 1.47
CA VAL A 839 -7.13 -42.66 2.73
C VAL A 839 -6.81 -41.61 3.79
N ASP A 840 -7.15 -41.87 5.06
CA ASP A 840 -6.68 -41.02 6.17
C ASP A 840 -5.22 -41.37 6.55
N ALA A 841 -4.29 -40.75 5.82
CA ALA A 841 -2.85 -40.88 6.08
C ALA A 841 -2.44 -40.38 7.49
N ARG A 842 -3.26 -39.56 8.18
CA ARG A 842 -3.00 -39.13 9.56
C ARG A 842 -3.26 -40.28 10.53
N ARG A 843 -4.34 -41.04 10.31
CA ARG A 843 -4.63 -42.31 11.01
C ARG A 843 -3.69 -43.44 10.61
N GLY A 844 -2.92 -43.26 9.52
CA GLY A 844 -1.97 -44.26 9.03
C GLY A 844 -2.59 -45.30 8.12
N GLU A 845 -3.76 -45.02 7.55
CA GLU A 845 -4.34 -45.83 6.48
C GLU A 845 -3.36 -45.95 5.29
N LYS A 846 -3.41 -47.11 4.63
CA LYS A 846 -2.60 -47.44 3.47
C LYS A 846 -3.49 -47.88 2.31
N ILE A 847 -3.18 -47.39 1.11
CA ILE A 847 -3.91 -47.71 -0.14
C ILE A 847 -4.08 -49.24 -0.30
N GLU A 848 -2.98 -49.99 -0.11
CA GLU A 848 -2.91 -51.46 -0.19
C GLU A 848 -3.84 -52.23 0.79
N LYS A 849 -4.44 -51.55 1.78
CA LYS A 849 -5.33 -52.14 2.79
C LYS A 849 -6.71 -51.46 2.89
N SER A 850 -7.00 -50.48 2.05
CA SER A 850 -8.17 -49.60 2.23
C SER A 850 -9.26 -49.75 1.17
N ASN A 851 -9.06 -50.59 0.14
CA ASN A 851 -10.00 -50.85 -0.97
C ASN A 851 -10.58 -49.57 -1.63
N VAL A 852 -9.80 -48.48 -1.58
CA VAL A 852 -10.16 -47.16 -2.11
C VAL A 852 -10.14 -47.16 -3.64
N LYS A 853 -11.11 -46.48 -4.25
CA LYS A 853 -11.28 -46.39 -5.70
C LYS A 853 -11.17 -44.97 -6.25
N THR A 854 -10.76 -44.87 -7.50
CA THR A 854 -10.96 -43.70 -8.37
C THR A 854 -11.96 -44.09 -9.44
N TYR A 855 -13.11 -43.43 -9.50
CA TYR A 855 -14.15 -43.65 -10.49
C TYR A 855 -14.09 -42.57 -11.57
N ALA A 856 -14.33 -42.94 -12.83
CA ALA A 856 -14.51 -42.02 -13.94
C ALA A 856 -15.93 -42.17 -14.52
N PHE A 857 -16.75 -41.13 -14.37
CA PHE A 857 -18.10 -41.05 -14.91
C PHE A 857 -18.15 -40.18 -16.15
N GLU A 858 -19.07 -40.47 -17.06
CA GLU A 858 -19.51 -39.51 -18.07
C GLU A 858 -20.33 -38.40 -17.41
N ILE A 859 -19.86 -37.16 -17.52
CA ILE A 859 -20.43 -36.05 -16.73
C ILE A 859 -21.87 -35.68 -17.11
N ALA A 860 -22.28 -35.96 -18.35
CA ALA A 860 -23.63 -35.68 -18.82
C ALA A 860 -24.68 -36.72 -18.34
N THR A 861 -24.27 -37.96 -18.08
CA THR A 861 -25.18 -39.10 -17.84
C THR A 861 -25.01 -39.74 -16.46
N GLY A 862 -23.89 -39.53 -15.79
CA GLY A 862 -23.53 -40.23 -14.55
C GLY A 862 -23.11 -41.69 -14.76
N LYS A 863 -23.00 -42.16 -16.01
CA LYS A 863 -22.60 -43.53 -16.34
C LYS A 863 -21.13 -43.77 -15.99
N GLU A 864 -20.83 -44.81 -15.23
CA GLU A 864 -19.43 -45.24 -14.99
C GLU A 864 -18.80 -45.71 -16.30
N VAL A 865 -17.59 -45.24 -16.57
CA VAL A 865 -16.80 -45.56 -17.78
C VAL A 865 -15.66 -46.50 -17.42
N TRP A 866 -15.00 -46.25 -16.29
CA TRP A 866 -13.99 -47.11 -15.70
C TRP A 866 -13.75 -46.78 -14.23
N GLN A 867 -13.10 -47.71 -13.52
CA GLN A 867 -12.63 -47.55 -12.15
C GLN A 867 -11.16 -47.98 -12.04
N ALA A 868 -10.40 -47.33 -11.15
CA ALA A 868 -9.00 -47.61 -10.88
C ALA A 868 -8.70 -47.54 -9.37
N VAL A 869 -7.47 -47.81 -8.97
CA VAL A 869 -7.03 -47.69 -7.57
C VAL A 869 -7.13 -46.23 -7.10
N GLY A 870 -7.68 -46.03 -5.90
CA GLY A 870 -7.85 -44.72 -5.28
C GLY A 870 -6.79 -44.40 -4.23
N GLY A 871 -7.18 -43.55 -3.28
CA GLY A 871 -6.42 -43.17 -2.10
C GLY A 871 -5.91 -41.73 -2.12
N THR A 872 -5.89 -41.05 -3.26
CA THR A 872 -5.30 -39.71 -3.40
C THR A 872 -6.10 -38.73 -4.24
N PRO A 873 -5.84 -37.42 -4.09
CA PRO A 873 -6.52 -36.39 -4.87
C PRO A 873 -6.27 -36.56 -6.37
N ALA A 874 -7.35 -36.80 -7.12
CA ALA A 874 -7.34 -36.81 -8.57
C ALA A 874 -7.06 -35.42 -9.14
N ARG A 875 -6.25 -35.35 -10.20
CA ARG A 875 -6.00 -34.14 -10.98
C ARG A 875 -6.05 -34.46 -12.47
N TYR A 876 -6.83 -33.72 -13.24
CA TYR A 876 -7.08 -33.97 -14.66
C TYR A 876 -6.46 -32.88 -15.54
N SER A 877 -5.79 -33.28 -16.62
CA SER A 877 -5.25 -32.39 -17.65
C SER A 877 -6.08 -32.50 -18.93
N GLU A 878 -6.94 -31.52 -19.16
CA GLU A 878 -7.80 -31.47 -20.34
C GLU A 878 -7.05 -31.34 -21.68
N PRO A 879 -5.93 -30.59 -21.80
CA PRO A 879 -5.17 -30.53 -23.06
C PRO A 879 -4.45 -31.83 -23.43
N HIS A 880 -4.26 -32.76 -22.47
CA HIS A 880 -3.50 -34.00 -22.64
C HIS A 880 -4.36 -35.26 -22.52
N ASP A 881 -5.63 -35.15 -22.13
CA ASP A 881 -6.56 -36.27 -21.91
C ASP A 881 -6.10 -37.27 -20.80
N LEU A 882 -5.30 -36.78 -19.84
CA LEU A 882 -4.65 -37.58 -18.78
C LEU A 882 -5.19 -37.26 -17.37
N LEU A 883 -5.47 -38.30 -16.58
CA LEU A 883 -5.77 -38.22 -15.14
C LEU A 883 -4.56 -38.65 -14.32
N LEU A 884 -4.02 -37.74 -13.50
CA LEU A 884 -3.01 -38.02 -12.48
C LEU A 884 -3.69 -38.42 -11.17
N THR A 885 -3.28 -39.56 -10.61
CA THR A 885 -3.34 -39.85 -9.16
C THR A 885 -1.92 -40.02 -8.62
N SER A 886 -1.74 -40.38 -7.35
CA SER A 886 -0.41 -40.78 -6.86
C SER A 886 0.06 -42.13 -7.39
N ALA A 887 -0.87 -43.01 -7.79
CA ALA A 887 -0.59 -44.40 -8.13
C ALA A 887 -0.23 -44.58 -9.61
N ALA A 888 -0.88 -43.83 -10.49
CA ALA A 888 -0.55 -43.79 -11.91
C ALA A 888 -1.05 -42.50 -12.57
N ILE A 889 -0.62 -42.29 -13.81
CA ILE A 889 -1.31 -41.49 -14.80
C ILE A 889 -2.18 -42.44 -15.64
N TYR A 890 -3.45 -42.09 -15.85
CA TYR A 890 -4.43 -42.88 -16.60
C TYR A 890 -4.96 -42.11 -17.81
N ASN A 891 -5.21 -42.81 -18.93
CA ASN A 891 -5.88 -42.23 -20.09
C ASN A 891 -7.40 -42.04 -19.85
N ARG A 892 -7.95 -40.88 -20.24
CA ARG A 892 -9.38 -40.56 -20.07
C ARG A 892 -10.32 -41.62 -20.66
N LYS A 893 -10.02 -42.16 -21.84
CA LYS A 893 -10.96 -42.94 -22.65
C LYS A 893 -11.34 -44.27 -22.01
N ASN A 894 -10.36 -44.98 -21.44
CA ASN A 894 -10.50 -46.38 -21.02
C ASN A 894 -9.84 -46.69 -19.65
N GLY A 895 -9.22 -45.72 -18.98
CA GLY A 895 -8.52 -45.97 -17.71
C GLY A 895 -7.24 -46.78 -17.84
N ALA A 896 -6.70 -46.96 -19.05
CA ALA A 896 -5.42 -47.61 -19.24
C ALA A 896 -4.30 -46.80 -18.56
N ILE A 897 -3.37 -47.50 -17.91
CA ILE A 897 -2.20 -46.89 -17.28
C ILE A 897 -1.30 -46.33 -18.38
N HIS A 898 -1.16 -45.00 -18.38
CA HIS A 898 -0.18 -44.26 -19.19
C HIS A 898 1.21 -44.30 -18.53
N ARG A 899 1.25 -44.24 -17.19
CA ARG A 899 2.49 -44.40 -16.41
C ARG A 899 2.19 -44.85 -14.99
N GLU A 900 2.85 -45.90 -14.49
CA GLU A 900 2.70 -46.38 -13.11
C GLU A 900 3.71 -45.72 -12.14
N PHE A 901 3.34 -45.60 -10.86
CA PHE A 901 4.20 -45.14 -9.77
C PHE A 901 4.20 -46.12 -8.58
N SER A 902 5.36 -46.35 -7.97
CA SER A 902 5.48 -47.27 -6.81
C SER A 902 5.01 -46.61 -5.50
N VAL A 903 3.80 -46.96 -5.03
CA VAL A 903 3.15 -46.36 -3.84
C VAL A 903 2.90 -47.39 -2.72
N LYS A 904 3.97 -47.92 -2.12
CA LYS A 904 3.89 -48.92 -1.01
C LYS A 904 3.79 -48.31 0.40
N ASP A 905 4.12 -47.02 0.55
CA ASP A 905 3.98 -46.29 1.82
C ASP A 905 3.97 -44.76 1.59
N PRO A 906 2.80 -44.09 1.66
CA PRO A 906 2.68 -42.63 1.52
C PRO A 906 3.54 -41.80 2.49
N LYS A 907 4.00 -42.38 3.61
CA LYS A 907 4.85 -41.70 4.60
C LYS A 907 6.35 -41.80 4.30
N LYS A 908 6.77 -42.71 3.41
CA LYS A 908 8.19 -42.96 3.08
C LYS A 908 8.61 -42.47 1.69
N GLN A 909 7.70 -41.89 0.90
CA GLN A 909 8.02 -41.44 -0.45
C GLN A 909 8.91 -40.19 -0.48
N SER A 910 9.92 -40.22 -1.36
CA SER A 910 10.67 -39.04 -1.82
C SER A 910 9.81 -38.07 -2.66
N TRP A 911 8.63 -38.55 -3.07
CA TRP A 911 7.47 -37.81 -3.60
C TRP A 911 6.55 -37.43 -2.42
N ASN A 912 6.85 -36.35 -1.72
CA ASN A 912 6.17 -36.04 -0.45
C ASN A 912 4.69 -35.63 -0.66
N TYR A 913 3.79 -36.47 -0.12
CA TYR A 913 2.33 -36.33 -0.18
C TYR A 913 1.75 -34.99 0.32
N GLN A 914 2.50 -34.19 1.10
CA GLN A 914 1.98 -32.96 1.72
C GLN A 914 1.74 -31.79 0.75
N SER A 915 2.09 -31.94 -0.53
CA SER A 915 1.76 -30.99 -1.61
C SER A 915 1.26 -31.65 -2.90
N GLY A 916 1.73 -32.86 -3.20
CA GLY A 916 1.36 -33.62 -4.40
C GLY A 916 1.99 -33.07 -5.69
N GLY A 917 1.72 -33.72 -6.82
CA GLY A 917 2.11 -33.24 -8.15
C GLY A 917 1.17 -32.15 -8.66
N TYR A 918 1.71 -31.10 -9.29
CA TYR A 918 0.95 -30.00 -9.90
C TYR A 918 1.03 -30.10 -11.42
N ILE A 919 -0.12 -29.98 -12.09
CA ILE A 919 -0.22 -29.96 -13.55
C ILE A 919 -0.20 -28.49 -13.99
N ALA A 920 0.96 -28.01 -14.45
CA ALA A 920 1.18 -26.63 -14.88
C ALA A 920 1.25 -26.57 -16.41
N GLY A 921 0.07 -26.62 -17.04
CA GLY A 921 -0.03 -26.78 -18.49
C GLY A 921 0.49 -28.15 -18.91
N ASP A 922 1.61 -28.15 -19.63
CA ASP A 922 2.25 -29.35 -20.17
C ASP A 922 3.26 -29.97 -19.18
N ASN A 923 3.60 -29.24 -18.12
CA ASN A 923 4.57 -29.65 -17.10
C ASN A 923 3.90 -30.33 -15.89
N LEU A 924 4.51 -31.39 -15.38
CA LEU A 924 4.21 -32.03 -14.11
C LEU A 924 5.27 -31.66 -13.07
N LEU A 925 4.95 -30.76 -12.14
CA LEU A 925 5.84 -30.35 -11.05
C LEU A 925 5.64 -31.25 -9.83
N VAL A 926 6.70 -31.95 -9.42
CA VAL A 926 6.66 -33.00 -8.39
C VAL A 926 7.51 -32.61 -7.19
N GLY A 927 6.90 -32.40 -6.02
CA GLY A 927 7.69 -32.26 -4.81
C GLY A 927 6.98 -31.66 -3.60
N GLY A 928 7.80 -31.03 -2.75
CA GLY A 928 7.39 -30.31 -1.56
C GLY A 928 6.88 -28.90 -1.87
N SER A 929 6.71 -28.10 -0.82
CA SER A 929 6.42 -26.66 -0.94
C SER A 929 7.69 -25.79 -1.00
N ASP A 930 8.87 -26.40 -0.87
CA ASP A 930 10.21 -25.79 -0.85
C ASP A 930 11.22 -26.47 -1.82
N ASN A 931 10.75 -27.45 -2.60
CA ASN A 931 11.52 -28.15 -3.63
C ASN A 931 10.59 -28.86 -4.62
N PHE A 932 10.95 -28.94 -5.90
CA PHE A 932 10.30 -29.82 -6.88
C PHE A 932 11.26 -30.26 -8.00
N VAL A 933 10.86 -31.30 -8.72
CA VAL A 933 11.42 -31.77 -10.00
C VAL A 933 10.36 -31.49 -11.06
N THR A 934 10.75 -31.05 -12.27
CA THR A 934 9.81 -30.85 -13.38
C THR A 934 9.92 -31.99 -14.37
N TYR A 935 8.79 -32.58 -14.72
CA TYR A 935 8.66 -33.57 -15.79
C TYR A 935 7.75 -33.03 -16.89
N ASP A 936 7.93 -33.53 -18.11
CA ASP A 936 6.88 -33.45 -19.13
C ASP A 936 5.70 -34.33 -18.70
N LEU A 937 4.47 -33.88 -18.90
CA LEU A 937 3.27 -34.64 -18.49
C LEU A 937 2.96 -35.83 -19.42
N ALA A 938 3.28 -35.70 -20.71
CA ALA A 938 2.87 -36.63 -21.76
C ALA A 938 3.91 -37.74 -22.00
N SER A 939 5.20 -37.43 -22.17
CA SER A 939 6.26 -38.45 -22.22
C SER A 939 6.64 -38.94 -20.82
N GLY A 940 6.52 -38.07 -19.81
CA GLY A 940 7.02 -38.34 -18.47
C GLY A 940 8.52 -38.09 -18.30
N ASP A 941 9.22 -37.53 -19.29
CA ASP A 941 10.65 -37.25 -19.22
C ASP A 941 10.97 -36.20 -18.16
N LYS A 942 12.16 -36.29 -17.54
CA LYS A 942 12.62 -35.33 -16.54
C LYS A 942 13.22 -34.10 -17.23
N LEU A 943 12.43 -33.03 -17.34
CA LEU A 943 12.84 -31.76 -17.95
C LEU A 943 13.81 -30.96 -17.08
N VAL A 944 13.58 -30.93 -15.76
CA VAL A 944 14.38 -30.12 -14.81
C VAL A 944 14.67 -30.93 -13.55
N ASP A 945 15.94 -30.93 -13.14
CA ASP A 945 16.39 -31.55 -11.88
C ASP A 945 15.80 -30.88 -10.62
N ARG A 946 16.08 -31.44 -9.43
CA ARG A 946 15.42 -31.00 -8.19
C ARG A 946 15.82 -29.58 -7.77
N LEU A 947 15.03 -28.58 -8.20
CA LEU A 947 15.07 -27.23 -7.67
C LEU A 947 14.69 -27.25 -6.18
N LYS A 948 15.49 -26.62 -5.33
CA LYS A 948 15.31 -26.57 -3.87
C LYS A 948 15.71 -25.21 -3.32
N TRP A 949 14.92 -24.65 -2.41
CA TRP A 949 15.18 -23.33 -1.82
C TRP A 949 14.87 -23.27 -0.32
N SER A 950 15.31 -22.20 0.32
CA SER A 950 14.94 -21.93 1.72
C SER A 950 13.56 -21.28 1.76
N ARG A 951 12.54 -22.04 2.17
CA ARG A 951 11.19 -21.52 2.48
C ARG A 951 11.06 -21.22 3.97
N ARG A 952 10.58 -20.03 4.33
CA ARG A 952 10.17 -19.69 5.72
C ARG A 952 8.69 -19.32 5.77
N GLY A 953 7.87 -20.21 6.31
CA GLY A 953 6.42 -20.05 6.47
C GLY A 953 5.58 -21.01 5.61
N CYS A 954 4.36 -21.31 6.08
CA CYS A 954 3.53 -22.45 5.64
C CYS A 954 2.79 -22.25 4.30
N THR A 955 3.35 -21.50 3.36
CA THR A 955 2.73 -21.17 2.07
C THR A 955 2.81 -22.38 1.12
N PRO A 956 1.68 -22.93 0.60
CA PRO A 956 1.68 -23.93 -0.47
C PRO A 956 1.93 -23.27 -1.84
N LEU A 957 2.42 -24.05 -2.80
CA LEU A 957 2.58 -23.58 -4.18
C LEU A 957 1.22 -23.30 -4.84
N ARG A 958 1.19 -22.31 -5.74
CA ARG A 958 0.19 -22.16 -6.80
C ARG A 958 0.90 -21.89 -8.11
N THR A 959 0.47 -22.54 -9.18
CA THR A 959 1.17 -22.52 -10.46
C THR A 959 0.35 -21.92 -11.60
N SER A 960 1.05 -21.53 -12.64
CA SER A 960 0.62 -21.45 -14.04
C SER A 960 1.70 -22.15 -14.89
N PRO A 961 1.49 -22.41 -16.20
CA PRO A 961 2.47 -23.09 -17.05
C PRO A 961 3.91 -22.53 -16.98
N TYR A 962 4.07 -21.23 -16.72
CA TYR A 962 5.37 -20.53 -16.69
C TYR A 962 5.78 -19.99 -15.30
N ILE A 963 4.91 -20.03 -14.29
CA ILE A 963 5.20 -19.46 -12.95
C ILE A 963 4.77 -20.38 -11.81
N ALA A 964 5.65 -20.63 -10.85
CA ALA A 964 5.31 -21.22 -9.55
C ALA A 964 5.46 -20.20 -8.40
N THR A 965 4.37 -19.87 -7.72
CA THR A 965 4.36 -18.93 -6.59
C THR A 965 4.79 -19.60 -5.29
N THR A 966 5.57 -18.89 -4.46
CA THR A 966 6.16 -19.46 -3.23
C THR A 966 6.51 -18.39 -2.18
N ARG A 967 7.23 -18.78 -1.13
CA ARG A 967 8.09 -17.88 -0.36
C ARG A 967 9.55 -18.20 -0.60
N TYR A 968 10.32 -17.18 -0.97
CA TYR A 968 11.77 -17.28 -1.02
C TYR A 968 12.38 -16.56 0.19
N ARG A 969 13.04 -17.32 1.07
CA ARG A 969 13.70 -16.92 2.32
C ARG A 969 12.84 -16.24 3.41
N GLY A 970 11.68 -15.68 3.07
CA GLY A 970 10.67 -15.13 4.01
C GLY A 970 9.64 -14.22 3.30
N ASN A 971 10.14 -13.48 2.30
CA ASN A 971 9.37 -12.67 1.35
C ASN A 971 8.31 -13.49 0.60
N ALA A 972 7.29 -12.82 0.06
CA ALA A 972 6.56 -13.35 -1.09
C ALA A 972 7.53 -13.54 -2.28
N ALA A 973 7.27 -14.51 -3.18
CA ALA A 973 8.10 -14.72 -4.37
C ALA A 973 7.33 -15.47 -5.45
N TYR A 974 7.84 -15.39 -6.68
CA TYR A 974 7.53 -16.36 -7.72
C TYR A 974 8.82 -16.97 -8.29
N ILE A 975 8.68 -18.14 -8.89
CA ILE A 975 9.72 -18.84 -9.65
C ILE A 975 9.27 -18.79 -11.10
N ASP A 976 10.10 -18.23 -11.96
CA ASP A 976 9.96 -18.33 -13.40
C ASP A 976 10.39 -19.75 -13.82
N LEU A 977 9.50 -20.53 -14.44
CA LEU A 977 9.72 -21.96 -14.66
C LEU A 977 10.64 -22.24 -15.86
N ASP A 978 10.64 -21.38 -16.87
CA ASP A 978 11.51 -21.49 -18.04
C ASP A 978 12.97 -21.21 -17.66
N THR A 979 13.22 -20.16 -16.88
CA THR A 979 14.59 -19.74 -16.47
C THR A 979 15.04 -20.28 -15.11
N GLN A 980 14.13 -20.92 -14.36
CA GLN A 980 14.32 -21.39 -12.97
C GLN A 980 14.68 -20.28 -11.96
N LYS A 981 14.53 -19.01 -12.33
CA LYS A 981 14.92 -17.85 -11.51
C LYS A 981 13.86 -17.51 -10.48
N PHE A 982 14.30 -17.24 -9.25
CA PHE A 982 13.45 -16.72 -8.18
C PHE A 982 13.35 -15.20 -8.30
N GLN A 983 12.15 -14.69 -8.52
CA GLN A 983 11.83 -13.28 -8.34
C GLN A 983 11.14 -13.10 -6.97
N PRO A 984 11.87 -12.71 -5.92
CA PRO A 984 11.26 -12.29 -4.66
C PRO A 984 10.50 -10.97 -4.86
N LEU A 985 9.42 -10.81 -4.10
CA LEU A 985 8.69 -9.55 -3.96
C LEU A 985 9.12 -8.91 -2.63
N TRP A 986 9.97 -7.89 -2.70
CA TRP A 986 10.58 -7.23 -1.55
C TRP A 986 9.56 -6.35 -0.84
N ASN A 987 9.76 -6.14 0.45
CA ASN A 987 8.80 -5.51 1.37
C ASN A 987 7.40 -6.15 1.45
N LEU A 988 7.10 -7.20 0.69
CA LEU A 988 5.82 -7.91 0.70
C LEU A 988 5.90 -9.26 1.41
N ARG A 989 4.94 -9.50 2.31
CA ARG A 989 4.79 -10.80 2.98
C ARG A 989 3.70 -11.63 2.31
N GLY A 990 4.02 -12.87 1.98
CA GLY A 990 2.98 -13.87 1.71
C GLY A 990 2.06 -14.08 2.92
N ALA A 991 0.83 -14.54 2.68
CA ALA A 991 -0.11 -15.00 3.70
C ALA A 991 0.19 -16.45 4.13
N CYS A 992 -0.58 -16.98 5.10
CA CYS A 992 -0.45 -18.38 5.53
C CYS A 992 -1.12 -19.37 4.58
N SER A 993 -2.16 -18.96 3.86
CA SER A 993 -2.91 -19.76 2.88
C SER A 993 -2.35 -19.70 1.45
N ASN A 994 -1.20 -19.02 1.26
CA ASN A 994 -0.82 -18.36 0.00
C ASN A 994 -1.87 -17.31 -0.44
N ASN A 995 -1.41 -16.12 -0.83
CA ASN A 995 -2.25 -15.04 -1.35
C ASN A 995 -1.80 -14.52 -2.72
N ILE A 996 -0.87 -15.21 -3.37
CA ILE A 996 -0.41 -14.94 -4.73
C ILE A 996 -1.20 -15.85 -5.67
N PHE A 997 -1.80 -15.31 -6.74
CA PHE A 997 -2.65 -16.02 -7.69
C PHE A 997 -2.28 -15.64 -9.14
N PRO A 998 -1.62 -16.53 -9.91
CA PRO A 998 -1.33 -16.30 -11.32
C PRO A 998 -2.59 -16.58 -12.16
N ALA A 999 -3.30 -15.55 -12.60
CA ALA A 999 -4.56 -15.70 -13.35
C ALA A 999 -4.98 -14.39 -14.04
N ASN A 1000 -5.76 -14.50 -15.11
CA ASN A 1000 -6.28 -13.40 -15.94
C ASN A 1000 -5.17 -12.52 -16.55
N GLY A 1001 -4.01 -13.12 -16.83
CA GLY A 1001 -2.80 -12.46 -17.32
C GLY A 1001 -2.01 -11.70 -16.25
N ILE A 1002 -2.41 -11.82 -14.98
CA ILE A 1002 -1.96 -11.01 -13.84
C ILE A 1002 -1.45 -11.91 -12.69
N LEU A 1003 -0.38 -11.50 -12.02
CA LEU A 1003 0.00 -12.04 -10.71
C LEU A 1003 -0.74 -11.24 -9.63
N ASN A 1004 -1.90 -11.74 -9.22
CA ASN A 1004 -2.80 -11.08 -8.27
C ASN A 1004 -2.32 -11.34 -6.83
N VAL A 1005 -2.17 -10.30 -6.01
CA VAL A 1005 -1.67 -10.43 -4.63
C VAL A 1005 -2.54 -9.68 -3.60
N PRO A 1006 -3.80 -10.10 -3.38
CA PRO A 1006 -4.66 -9.55 -2.32
C PRO A 1006 -4.04 -9.73 -0.91
N ASN A 1007 -4.16 -8.74 -0.03
CA ASN A 1007 -3.49 -8.77 1.27
C ASN A 1007 -4.27 -9.55 2.34
N LEU A 1008 -4.03 -10.86 2.39
CA LEU A 1008 -4.60 -11.74 3.43
C LEU A 1008 -3.70 -11.80 4.70
N SER A 1009 -2.96 -10.72 4.98
CA SER A 1009 -1.93 -10.65 6.03
C SER A 1009 -2.16 -9.54 7.07
N GLY A 1010 -3.27 -8.79 6.94
CA GLY A 1010 -3.66 -7.69 7.81
C GLY A 1010 -3.67 -8.06 9.29
N GLY A 1011 -3.31 -7.10 10.13
CA GLY A 1011 -3.13 -7.31 11.57
C GLY A 1011 -1.85 -8.05 11.96
N CYS A 1012 -0.95 -8.44 11.03
CA CYS A 1012 0.39 -8.83 11.44
C CYS A 1012 1.23 -7.63 11.86
N THR A 1013 1.82 -7.69 13.06
CA THR A 1013 2.93 -6.83 13.51
C THR A 1013 4.25 -7.19 12.82
N CYS A 1014 4.18 -7.45 11.51
CA CYS A 1014 5.27 -7.85 10.64
C CYS A 1014 5.89 -6.60 10.01
N ASN A 1015 7.18 -6.60 9.71
CA ASN A 1015 7.89 -5.42 9.18
C ASN A 1015 7.84 -5.37 7.63
N TYR A 1016 6.70 -5.76 7.06
CA TYR A 1016 6.41 -5.82 5.63
C TYR A 1016 5.18 -4.95 5.34
N THR A 1017 5.13 -4.29 4.18
CA THR A 1017 4.08 -3.34 3.79
C THR A 1017 2.73 -4.05 3.55
N PRO A 1018 1.64 -3.66 4.25
CA PRO A 1018 0.36 -4.36 4.19
C PRO A 1018 -0.54 -3.83 3.06
N THR A 1019 -0.11 -3.96 1.81
CA THR A 1019 -0.86 -3.57 0.59
C THR A 1019 -1.41 -4.79 -0.16
N SER A 1020 -2.52 -4.64 -0.89
CA SER A 1020 -2.81 -5.50 -2.04
C SER A 1020 -2.14 -4.93 -3.28
N MET A 1021 -1.69 -5.79 -4.20
CA MET A 1021 -1.11 -5.36 -5.47
C MET A 1021 -1.36 -6.36 -6.59
N ALA A 1022 -1.10 -5.93 -7.83
CA ALA A 1022 -1.04 -6.78 -9.01
C ALA A 1022 0.27 -6.54 -9.77
N LEU A 1023 0.82 -7.59 -10.38
CA LEU A 1023 1.95 -7.50 -11.29
C LEU A 1023 1.60 -8.12 -12.65
N VAL A 1024 2.21 -7.60 -13.71
CA VAL A 1024 1.98 -7.98 -15.11
C VAL A 1024 3.33 -8.18 -15.81
N PRO A 1025 3.47 -8.96 -16.91
CA PRO A 1025 4.75 -9.12 -17.61
C PRO A 1025 5.32 -7.76 -18.04
N ARG A 1026 6.63 -7.53 -17.87
CA ARG A 1026 7.25 -6.21 -18.14
C ARG A 1026 7.04 -5.74 -19.58
N GLY A 1027 7.03 -6.67 -20.55
CA GLY A 1027 6.71 -6.39 -21.96
C GLY A 1027 5.25 -6.00 -22.26
N ALA A 1028 4.40 -5.91 -21.23
CA ALA A 1028 3.02 -5.41 -21.31
C ALA A 1028 2.81 -4.12 -20.50
N LEU A 1029 3.86 -3.55 -19.88
CA LEU A 1029 3.82 -2.26 -19.15
C LEU A 1029 4.07 -1.03 -20.04
N GLN A 1030 4.33 -1.24 -21.32
CA GLN A 1030 4.51 -0.21 -22.33
C GLN A 1030 3.67 -0.58 -23.56
N PRO A 1031 3.16 0.40 -24.33
CA PRO A 1031 2.60 0.13 -25.64
C PRO A 1031 3.62 -0.63 -26.50
N LYS A 1032 3.18 -1.70 -27.17
CA LYS A 1032 3.99 -2.33 -28.22
C LYS A 1032 4.03 -1.36 -29.40
N GLN A 1033 5.24 -0.96 -29.79
CA GLN A 1033 5.53 -0.25 -31.04
C GLN A 1033 5.18 -1.10 -32.25
#